data_AF-A0A6L7EWS3-F1
#
_entry.id   AF-A0A6L7EWS3-F1
#
_cell.length_a   1.000
_cell.length_b   1.000
_cell.length_c   1.000
_cell.angle_alpha   90.00
_cell.angle_beta   90.00
_cell.angle_gamma   90.00
#
_symmetry.space_group_name_H-M   'P 1'
#
loop_
_entity.id
_entity.type
_entity.pdbx_description
1 polymer ?
#
loop_
_entity_poly.entity_id
_entity_poly.type
_entity_poly.pdbx_seq_one_letter_code
_entity_poly.pdbx_strand_id
1 'polypeptide(L)'
;MTAPTTDHDVQRPRLLPMAGLTHGKRSPVTCHLRCGDACSVPAPNATETSYFRDVVGQALSRRAVLGAGATAAGLVAAGGALPAAAAPKTKKLKFNAIASQPASADALTVPAGWRWEPIIRWGDPILKGAPAFDPNAQTPQSQAAQFGYNNDYLDIIVTNDEGTKALLVANHEYTNENIMFPPGTDPATLIRTVWEAHGMSVVELERKRPGKQWEYEKRGKLNRRITLTTPFELDGPAAGSALLRTAADPTGTRVLGTMNNCSGGTTPWGTVLSGEENFNQYFKATGTDVKETRYGLSATQDSRNWRSVDPRWDATNPDYVNEPNRFGWIVEIDPTDPTSTPVKHTAMGRFKHEGANVVVNKDGHVVAYMGDDERFDYLYRFVSKRKFRKGDTKQARKHNLKLLSEGDLSVARFYGDGLEDGVSDGTGEWLPLTVNGESVVPGFTTEQVLVYTRLAADAVQPTKMDRPEDVQPNLVNGRVYVACTNNTDRGKTGKEGATEPNPRTANKDGHIVEIKPTKKDHTGRTFSWDLLLICGQPGTAGTYFGGYTGPVSPISCPDNLAFDSVGDLWISTDGMPSALTLNDGLFKVDLEGKNRGRVRQFLAVPAGAETCGPVVHDQDGSVFVAVQHPGEEGTWAVPQSHFPDYVPAGTTAKPGDFAGPRPAVVQVTKKRR
;
A
#
# COMPACT_ATOMS: atom_id res chain seq x y z
N MET A 1 41.25 52.83 -11.99
CA MET A 1 41.20 51.68 -12.91
C MET A 1 40.52 50.54 -12.17
N THR A 2 39.21 50.46 -12.31
CA THR A 2 38.34 49.48 -11.65
C THR A 2 38.20 48.27 -12.57
N ALA A 3 38.65 47.10 -12.11
CA ALA A 3 38.45 45.83 -12.79
C ALA A 3 37.00 45.37 -12.54
N PRO A 4 36.26 44.89 -13.58
CA PRO A 4 34.93 44.34 -13.40
C PRO A 4 35.03 42.87 -13.00
N THR A 5 34.36 42.50 -11.91
CA THR A 5 34.03 41.11 -11.56
C THR A 5 32.79 40.69 -12.34
N THR A 6 32.95 39.82 -13.32
CA THR A 6 31.83 39.12 -13.96
C THR A 6 31.44 37.94 -13.09
N ASP A 7 30.38 38.11 -12.31
CA ASP A 7 29.70 37.01 -11.63
C ASP A 7 28.78 36.32 -12.65
N HIS A 8 29.27 35.24 -13.25
CA HIS A 8 28.43 34.32 -13.99
C HIS A 8 27.83 33.36 -12.97
N ASP A 9 26.66 33.73 -12.47
CA ASP A 9 25.78 32.85 -11.70
C ASP A 9 25.28 31.73 -12.64
N VAL A 10 26.05 30.66 -12.71
CA VAL A 10 25.62 29.39 -13.30
C VAL A 10 24.51 28.88 -12.38
N GLN A 11 23.26 29.10 -12.78
CA GLN A 11 22.10 28.45 -12.15
C GLN A 11 22.36 26.95 -12.08
N ARG A 12 22.75 26.48 -10.90
CA ARG A 12 22.76 25.04 -10.59
C ARG A 12 21.32 24.55 -10.75
N PRO A 13 21.07 23.47 -11.50
CA PRO A 13 19.75 22.84 -11.50
C PRO A 13 19.36 22.56 -10.05
N ARG A 14 18.14 22.94 -9.64
CA ARG A 14 17.62 22.52 -8.33
C ARG A 14 17.65 21.00 -8.31
N LEU A 15 18.55 20.43 -7.51
CA LEU A 15 18.81 18.99 -7.45
C LEU A 15 17.62 18.17 -6.93
N LEU A 16 16.61 18.83 -6.36
CA LEU A 16 15.33 18.24 -5.95
C LEU A 16 14.22 19.24 -6.30
N PRO A 17 13.31 18.94 -7.27
CA PRO A 17 12.22 19.84 -7.65
C PRO A 17 11.37 20.31 -6.46
N MET A 18 11.22 19.48 -5.44
CA MET A 18 10.43 19.75 -4.23
C MET A 18 11.14 20.59 -3.17
N ALA A 19 12.42 20.93 -3.32
CA ALA A 19 13.15 21.71 -2.32
C ALA A 19 12.51 23.09 -2.10
N GLY A 20 12.02 23.34 -0.89
CA GLY A 20 11.30 24.58 -0.53
C GLY A 20 9.85 24.65 -1.03
N LEU A 21 9.34 23.57 -1.64
CA LEU A 21 7.94 23.44 -2.10
C LEU A 21 7.13 22.44 -1.26
N THR A 22 7.76 21.73 -0.33
CA THR A 22 7.07 20.80 0.57
C THR A 22 6.23 21.56 1.62
N HIS A 23 5.05 21.03 1.93
CA HIS A 23 4.24 21.55 3.03
C HIS A 23 4.73 21.01 4.37
N GLY A 24 4.92 21.89 5.36
CA GLY A 24 5.45 21.52 6.67
C GLY A 24 6.93 21.15 6.60
N LYS A 25 7.30 20.01 7.19
CA LYS A 25 8.66 19.45 7.15
C LYS A 25 8.77 18.19 6.30
N ARG A 26 7.86 17.98 5.32
CA ARG A 26 7.93 16.82 4.43
C ARG A 26 9.22 16.83 3.63
N SER A 27 9.86 15.69 3.57
CA SER A 27 11.14 15.47 2.91
C SER A 27 10.95 15.64 1.39
N PRO A 28 11.69 16.57 0.76
CA PRO A 28 11.72 16.69 -0.69
C PRO A 28 12.20 15.41 -1.38
N VAL A 29 13.03 14.59 -0.71
CA VAL A 29 13.53 13.33 -1.23
C VAL A 29 12.41 12.28 -1.31
N THR A 30 11.60 12.08 -0.26
CA THR A 30 10.42 11.17 -0.32
C THR A 30 9.48 11.58 -1.42
N CYS A 31 9.16 12.88 -1.47
CA CYS A 31 8.23 13.42 -2.46
C CYS A 31 8.70 13.10 -3.88
N HIS A 32 10.01 13.19 -4.13
CA HIS A 32 10.59 12.93 -5.44
C HIS A 32 10.71 11.44 -5.76
N LEU A 33 11.20 10.63 -4.81
CA LEU A 33 11.60 9.25 -5.07
C LEU A 33 10.48 8.22 -4.91
N ARG A 34 9.53 8.46 -3.99
CA ARG A 34 8.35 7.61 -3.77
C ARG A 34 7.19 8.09 -4.63
N CYS A 35 6.82 9.37 -4.52
CA CYS A 35 5.58 9.90 -5.10
C CYS A 35 5.74 10.65 -6.44
N GLY A 36 6.94 10.72 -7.04
CA GLY A 36 7.14 11.41 -8.32
C GLY A 36 6.73 12.90 -8.33
N ASP A 37 6.98 13.61 -7.23
CA ASP A 37 6.64 15.03 -7.03
C ASP A 37 5.13 15.36 -7.11
N ALA A 38 4.24 14.36 -6.96
CA ALA A 38 2.79 14.49 -7.16
C ALA A 38 2.14 15.67 -6.42
N CYS A 39 2.71 16.06 -5.28
CA CYS A 39 2.19 17.16 -4.46
C CYS A 39 2.51 18.57 -5.00
N SER A 40 3.47 18.73 -5.92
CA SER A 40 3.85 20.02 -6.52
C SER A 40 3.11 20.34 -7.82
N VAL A 41 2.50 19.33 -8.43
CA VAL A 41 1.68 19.49 -9.62
C VAL A 41 0.20 19.42 -9.25
N PRO A 42 -0.69 20.04 -10.03
CA PRO A 42 -2.13 19.89 -9.81
C PRO A 42 -2.52 18.42 -9.86
N ALA A 43 -3.31 17.96 -8.87
CA ALA A 43 -3.88 16.60 -8.90
C ALA A 43 -4.56 16.31 -10.25
N PRO A 44 -4.17 15.22 -10.96
CA PRO A 44 -4.72 14.79 -12.24
C PRO A 44 -6.24 14.67 -12.31
N ASN A 45 -6.90 14.37 -11.19
CA ASN A 45 -8.36 14.32 -11.14
C ASN A 45 -8.99 15.72 -11.16
N ALA A 46 -9.32 16.19 -12.36
CA ALA A 46 -9.94 17.49 -12.61
C ALA A 46 -11.48 17.47 -12.64
N THR A 47 -12.14 16.35 -12.33
CA THR A 47 -13.60 16.26 -12.42
C THR A 47 -14.30 17.23 -11.45
N GLU A 48 -15.42 17.82 -11.85
CA GLU A 48 -16.30 18.51 -10.92
C GLU A 48 -17.36 17.50 -10.44
N THR A 49 -17.41 17.24 -9.14
CA THR A 49 -18.49 16.44 -8.54
C THR A 49 -19.75 17.31 -8.50
N SER A 50 -20.86 16.80 -9.02
CA SER A 50 -22.16 17.48 -9.00
C SER A 50 -22.47 17.95 -7.58
N TYR A 51 -22.63 19.26 -7.39
CA TYR A 51 -22.83 19.86 -6.07
C TYR A 51 -24.05 19.27 -5.36
N PHE A 52 -24.04 19.27 -4.03
CA PHE A 52 -25.15 18.88 -3.14
C PHE A 52 -26.52 19.42 -3.57
N ARG A 53 -26.54 20.57 -4.27
CA ARG A 53 -27.76 21.19 -4.81
C ARG A 53 -28.48 20.35 -5.88
N ASP A 54 -27.77 19.49 -6.62
CA ASP A 54 -28.36 18.58 -7.62
C ASP A 54 -28.87 17.26 -6.99
N VAL A 55 -28.27 16.82 -5.88
CA VAL A 55 -28.67 15.59 -5.15
C VAL A 55 -29.94 15.82 -4.33
N VAL A 56 -30.16 17.03 -3.82
CA VAL A 56 -31.42 17.40 -3.15
C VAL A 56 -32.60 17.50 -4.15
N GLY A 57 -32.33 17.69 -5.45
CA GLY A 57 -33.35 17.71 -6.50
C GLY A 57 -33.92 16.33 -6.86
N GLN A 58 -33.16 15.26 -6.68
CA GLN A 58 -33.60 13.89 -7.03
C GLN A 58 -34.23 13.13 -5.85
N ALA A 59 -33.90 13.47 -4.60
CA ALA A 59 -34.40 12.79 -3.40
C ALA A 59 -35.83 13.22 -2.97
N LEU A 60 -36.43 14.23 -3.60
CA LEU A 60 -37.78 14.72 -3.29
C LEU A 60 -38.90 14.19 -4.21
N SER A 61 -38.63 13.24 -5.13
CA SER A 61 -39.65 12.76 -6.09
C SER A 61 -40.28 11.39 -5.79
N ARG A 62 -39.97 10.73 -4.67
CA ARG A 62 -40.57 9.40 -4.35
C ARG A 62 -40.95 9.23 -2.88
N ARG A 63 -42.02 9.90 -2.45
CA ARG A 63 -42.81 9.50 -1.27
C ARG A 63 -44.31 9.77 -1.46
N ALA A 64 -45.03 8.73 -1.87
CA ALA A 64 -46.43 8.40 -1.55
C ALA A 64 -46.63 6.99 -2.17
N VAL A 65 -46.96 5.92 -1.44
CA VAL A 65 -48.26 5.64 -0.80
C VAL A 65 -48.09 4.47 0.20
N LEU A 66 -48.75 4.58 1.36
CA LEU A 66 -48.92 3.53 2.38
C LEU A 66 -49.93 2.45 1.96
N GLY A 67 -49.79 1.22 2.49
CA GLY A 67 -50.88 0.24 2.57
C GLY A 67 -50.49 -1.00 3.39
N ALA A 68 -51.33 -1.37 4.36
CA ALA A 68 -51.06 -2.27 5.48
C ALA A 68 -51.55 -3.73 5.33
N GLY A 69 -51.04 -4.62 6.21
CA GLY A 69 -51.58 -5.96 6.56
C GLY A 69 -50.89 -7.14 5.86
N ALA A 70 -50.64 -8.33 6.44
CA ALA A 70 -50.91 -8.93 7.74
C ALA A 70 -49.92 -10.08 8.00
N THR A 71 -49.84 -10.53 9.26
CA THR A 71 -49.00 -11.62 9.80
C THR A 71 -49.36 -13.03 9.34
N ALA A 72 -48.36 -13.88 9.12
CA ALA A 72 -48.43 -15.33 9.39
C ALA A 72 -47.03 -15.93 9.63
N ALA A 73 -46.90 -16.66 10.74
CA ALA A 73 -45.68 -17.33 11.20
C ALA A 73 -45.47 -18.69 10.50
N GLY A 74 -44.21 -19.09 10.35
CA GLY A 74 -43.81 -20.42 9.91
C GLY A 74 -42.36 -20.74 10.31
N LEU A 75 -42.21 -21.43 11.44
CA LEU A 75 -40.97 -22.03 11.93
C LEU A 75 -40.65 -23.31 11.14
N VAL A 76 -39.46 -23.41 10.55
CA VAL A 76 -38.77 -24.69 10.36
C VAL A 76 -37.28 -24.49 10.65
N ALA A 77 -36.82 -25.10 11.74
CA ALA A 77 -35.43 -25.21 12.13
C ALA A 77 -34.85 -26.55 11.66
N ALA A 78 -33.74 -26.51 10.93
CA ALA A 78 -32.73 -27.56 10.82
C ALA A 78 -31.46 -26.88 10.25
N GLY A 79 -30.36 -26.63 10.97
CA GLY A 79 -29.79 -27.40 12.06
C GLY A 79 -28.59 -28.21 11.56
N GLY A 80 -27.63 -27.56 10.89
CA GLY A 80 -26.33 -28.14 10.52
C GLY A 80 -25.22 -27.35 11.17
N ALA A 81 -24.82 -27.73 12.38
CA ALA A 81 -23.65 -27.18 13.05
C ALA A 81 -22.40 -27.65 12.30
N LEU A 82 -21.66 -26.70 11.72
CA LEU A 82 -20.30 -26.94 11.25
C LEU A 82 -19.43 -27.30 12.46
N PRO A 83 -18.50 -28.27 12.33
CA PRO A 83 -17.46 -28.43 13.34
C PRO A 83 -16.65 -27.13 13.36
N ALA A 84 -16.73 -26.41 14.48
CA ALA A 84 -15.79 -25.34 14.76
C ALA A 84 -14.40 -25.98 14.76
N ALA A 85 -13.56 -25.63 13.79
CA ALA A 85 -12.12 -25.71 14.02
C ALA A 85 -11.87 -25.01 15.35
N ALA A 86 -11.21 -25.67 16.29
CA ALA A 86 -10.96 -25.11 17.61
C ALA A 86 -10.37 -23.72 17.41
N ALA A 87 -11.11 -22.69 17.84
CA ALA A 87 -10.63 -21.32 17.72
C ALA A 87 -9.26 -21.27 18.40
N PRO A 88 -8.19 -20.83 17.71
CA PRO A 88 -6.91 -20.67 18.35
C PRO A 88 -7.10 -19.79 19.58
N LYS A 89 -6.41 -20.11 20.68
CA LYS A 89 -6.57 -19.41 21.97
C LYS A 89 -6.23 -17.93 21.81
N THR A 90 -7.19 -17.07 21.49
CA THR A 90 -6.99 -15.64 21.24
C THR A 90 -6.26 -14.95 22.39
N LYS A 91 -5.15 -14.26 22.12
CA LYS A 91 -4.33 -13.63 23.17
C LYS A 91 -4.05 -12.17 22.85
N LYS A 92 -4.82 -11.27 23.46
CA LYS A 92 -4.60 -9.82 23.37
C LYS A 92 -3.19 -9.46 23.84
N LEU A 93 -2.39 -8.85 22.95
CA LEU A 93 -1.08 -8.29 23.31
C LEU A 93 -1.25 -7.18 24.35
N LYS A 94 -0.57 -7.34 25.48
CA LYS A 94 -0.52 -6.36 26.56
C LYS A 94 0.82 -5.63 26.54
N PHE A 95 0.74 -4.31 26.40
CA PHE A 95 1.86 -3.36 26.46
C PHE A 95 1.36 -2.01 26.99
N ASN A 96 2.30 -1.21 27.51
CA ASN A 96 2.07 0.21 27.76
C ASN A 96 2.53 0.97 26.52
N ALA A 97 1.78 1.98 26.11
CA ALA A 97 2.17 2.82 24.98
C ALA A 97 3.56 3.43 25.24
N ILE A 98 4.38 3.53 24.20
CA ILE A 98 5.64 4.28 24.29
C ILE A 98 5.35 5.79 24.30
N ALA A 99 6.32 6.57 24.78
CA ALA A 99 6.37 7.97 24.42
C ALA A 99 6.74 8.09 22.93
N SER A 100 6.06 8.97 22.20
CA SER A 100 6.42 9.27 20.81
C SER A 100 7.83 9.85 20.75
N GLN A 101 8.57 9.49 19.70
CA GLN A 101 9.95 9.92 19.51
C GLN A 101 9.98 11.15 18.59
N PRO A 102 10.88 12.12 18.80
CA PRO A 102 11.04 13.25 17.89
C PRO A 102 11.53 12.77 16.51
N ALA A 103 11.14 13.47 15.44
CA ALA A 103 11.49 13.14 14.05
C ALA A 103 12.99 12.94 13.76
N SER A 104 13.86 13.43 14.64
CA SER A 104 15.33 13.32 14.52
C SER A 104 15.93 12.13 15.27
N ALA A 105 15.13 11.30 15.94
CA ALA A 105 15.63 10.18 16.73
C ALA A 105 15.97 8.98 15.84
N ASP A 106 17.26 8.69 15.67
CA ASP A 106 17.74 7.53 14.90
C ASP A 106 17.76 6.24 15.73
N ALA A 107 16.57 5.80 16.18
CA ALA A 107 16.44 4.59 16.98
C ALA A 107 15.09 3.90 16.77
N LEU A 108 15.11 2.58 16.59
CA LEU A 108 13.88 1.78 16.68
C LEU A 108 13.51 1.60 18.16
N THR A 109 12.37 2.18 18.55
CA THR A 109 11.89 2.23 19.94
C THR A 109 10.68 1.32 20.11
N VAL A 110 10.71 0.46 21.14
CA VAL A 110 9.63 -0.50 21.47
C VAL A 110 9.25 -0.39 22.95
N PRO A 111 8.12 -0.97 23.40
CA PRO A 111 7.66 -0.80 24.76
C PRO A 111 8.61 -1.44 25.78
N ALA A 112 8.59 -0.91 27.02
CA ALA A 112 9.32 -1.52 28.13
C ALA A 112 8.93 -3.01 28.29
N GLY A 113 9.93 -3.88 28.48
CA GLY A 113 9.74 -5.33 28.51
C GLY A 113 9.65 -5.99 27.12
N TRP A 114 9.84 -5.25 26.03
CA TRP A 114 10.00 -5.76 24.68
C TRP A 114 11.41 -5.52 24.15
N ARG A 115 11.77 -6.24 23.09
CA ARG A 115 13.00 -6.11 22.33
C ARG A 115 12.69 -6.29 20.85
N TRP A 116 13.58 -5.81 20.00
CA TRP A 116 13.49 -5.96 18.56
C TRP A 116 14.78 -6.55 18.01
N GLU A 117 14.67 -7.27 16.90
CA GLU A 117 15.77 -7.93 16.18
C GLU A 117 15.51 -7.79 14.66
N PRO A 118 16.49 -7.39 13.83
CA PRO A 118 16.34 -7.48 12.37
C PRO A 118 16.34 -8.95 11.95
N ILE A 119 15.41 -9.31 11.05
CA ILE A 119 15.38 -10.64 10.42
C ILE A 119 16.25 -10.62 9.17
N ILE A 120 16.01 -9.65 8.29
CA ILE A 120 16.71 -9.50 7.02
C ILE A 120 16.77 -8.02 6.64
N ARG A 121 17.85 -7.64 5.95
CA ARG A 121 18.16 -6.26 5.58
C ARG A 121 18.35 -6.18 4.06
N TRP A 122 18.11 -5.02 3.45
CA TRP A 122 18.48 -4.76 2.06
C TRP A 122 19.91 -5.24 1.78
N GLY A 123 20.11 -5.96 0.67
CA GLY A 123 21.41 -6.45 0.26
C GLY A 123 21.85 -7.77 0.92
N ASP A 124 21.12 -8.26 1.92
CA ASP A 124 21.41 -9.58 2.48
C ASP A 124 21.19 -10.68 1.40
N PRO A 125 22.14 -11.63 1.24
CA PRO A 125 22.06 -12.65 0.21
C PRO A 125 20.96 -13.68 0.50
N ILE A 126 20.04 -13.87 -0.46
CA ILE A 126 18.95 -14.84 -0.32
C ILE A 126 19.04 -15.99 -1.33
N LEU A 127 19.72 -15.81 -2.46
CA LEU A 127 19.88 -16.89 -3.44
C LEU A 127 21.21 -17.63 -3.25
N LYS A 128 21.22 -18.91 -3.65
CA LYS A 128 22.44 -19.73 -3.61
C LYS A 128 23.54 -19.10 -4.48
N GLY A 129 24.67 -18.79 -3.85
CA GLY A 129 25.82 -18.18 -4.53
C GLY A 129 25.78 -16.65 -4.60
N ALA A 130 24.74 -16.01 -4.03
CA ALA A 130 24.69 -14.57 -3.88
C ALA A 130 25.90 -14.07 -3.05
N PRO A 131 26.58 -12.99 -3.48
CA PRO A 131 27.69 -12.43 -2.73
C PRO A 131 27.19 -11.77 -1.44
N ALA A 132 28.09 -11.64 -0.46
CA ALA A 132 27.83 -10.80 0.70
C ALA A 132 27.58 -9.35 0.24
N PHE A 133 26.79 -8.61 1.02
CA PHE A 133 26.55 -7.20 0.74
C PHE A 133 27.88 -6.42 0.79
N ASP A 134 28.19 -5.74 -0.31
CA ASP A 134 29.27 -4.76 -0.39
C ASP A 134 28.67 -3.45 -0.92
N PRO A 135 28.50 -2.43 -0.07
CA PRO A 135 27.86 -1.20 -0.48
C PRO A 135 28.71 -0.41 -1.49
N ASN A 136 30.02 -0.67 -1.61
CA ASN A 136 30.93 0.02 -2.54
C ASN A 136 31.04 -0.65 -3.92
N ALA A 137 30.58 -1.89 -4.07
CA ALA A 137 30.79 -2.71 -5.26
C ALA A 137 29.51 -3.42 -5.71
N GLN A 138 28.38 -2.71 -5.66
CA GLN A 138 27.09 -3.24 -6.07
C GLN A 138 27.00 -3.42 -7.59
N THR A 139 26.32 -4.48 -8.01
CA THR A 139 26.07 -4.80 -9.42
C THR A 139 24.63 -5.26 -9.62
N PRO A 140 24.09 -5.21 -10.85
CA PRO A 140 22.78 -5.79 -11.14
C PRO A 140 22.71 -7.27 -10.77
N GLN A 141 23.77 -8.03 -11.04
CA GLN A 141 23.83 -9.47 -10.76
C GLN A 141 23.83 -9.77 -9.25
N SER A 142 24.56 -8.99 -8.45
CA SER A 142 24.54 -9.16 -6.99
C SER A 142 23.18 -8.80 -6.42
N GLN A 143 22.61 -7.67 -6.84
CA GLN A 143 21.34 -7.19 -6.32
C GLN A 143 20.17 -8.11 -6.70
N ALA A 144 20.16 -8.70 -7.90
CA ALA A 144 19.16 -9.68 -8.33
C ALA A 144 19.14 -10.96 -7.46
N ALA A 145 20.21 -11.20 -6.69
CA ALA A 145 20.36 -12.37 -5.82
C ALA A 145 20.23 -12.03 -4.31
N GLN A 146 20.04 -10.75 -3.99
CA GLN A 146 19.96 -10.21 -2.63
C GLN A 146 18.55 -9.71 -2.33
N PHE A 147 18.21 -9.53 -1.05
CA PHE A 147 16.98 -8.86 -0.64
C PHE A 147 16.92 -7.43 -1.23
N GLY A 148 15.76 -7.02 -1.73
CA GLY A 148 15.56 -5.73 -2.38
C GLY A 148 15.61 -4.54 -1.43
N TYR A 149 15.36 -3.35 -1.99
CA TYR A 149 15.42 -2.07 -1.29
C TYR A 149 14.02 -1.57 -0.90
N ASN A 150 13.93 -0.70 0.10
CA ASN A 150 12.67 -0.14 0.62
C ASN A 150 11.59 -1.20 0.72
N ASN A 151 11.84 -2.16 1.60
CA ASN A 151 10.85 -3.19 1.88
C ASN A 151 9.55 -2.55 2.39
N ASP A 152 8.44 -2.96 1.82
CA ASP A 152 7.11 -2.42 2.12
C ASP A 152 6.19 -3.51 2.68
N TYR A 153 5.08 -3.84 2.01
CA TYR A 153 4.20 -4.96 2.37
C TYR A 153 5.01 -6.15 2.85
N LEU A 154 4.56 -6.72 3.95
CA LEU A 154 5.22 -7.84 4.60
C LEU A 154 4.15 -8.84 5.03
N ASP A 155 4.44 -10.13 4.81
CA ASP A 155 3.80 -11.21 5.55
C ASP A 155 4.81 -12.28 5.96
N ILE A 156 4.50 -12.98 7.05
CA ILE A 156 5.24 -14.11 7.58
C ILE A 156 4.32 -15.34 7.55
N ILE A 157 4.28 -16.03 6.42
CA ILE A 157 3.35 -17.14 6.19
C ILE A 157 3.93 -18.40 6.84
N VAL A 158 3.41 -18.80 7.99
CA VAL A 158 3.82 -20.04 8.67
C VAL A 158 3.46 -21.26 7.83
N THR A 159 4.44 -22.13 7.54
CA THR A 159 4.30 -23.24 6.58
C THR A 159 4.28 -24.63 7.21
N ASN A 160 4.33 -24.73 8.54
CA ASN A 160 4.23 -26.00 9.25
C ASN A 160 3.44 -25.90 10.56
N ASP A 161 2.87 -27.02 10.98
CA ASP A 161 2.02 -27.12 12.17
C ASP A 161 2.77 -26.79 13.47
N GLU A 162 4.09 -27.05 13.54
CA GLU A 162 4.90 -26.70 14.70
C GLU A 162 5.13 -25.18 14.83
N GLY A 163 4.80 -24.41 13.79
CA GLY A 163 5.01 -22.97 13.74
C GLY A 163 6.49 -22.59 13.79
N THR A 164 7.37 -23.37 13.18
CA THR A 164 8.83 -23.21 13.20
C THR A 164 9.44 -22.92 11.84
N LYS A 165 8.64 -23.00 10.77
CA LYS A 165 9.01 -22.64 9.39
C LYS A 165 8.01 -21.64 8.85
N ALA A 166 8.50 -20.69 8.06
CA ALA A 166 7.66 -19.71 7.40
C ALA A 166 8.26 -19.28 6.05
N LEU A 167 7.44 -18.61 5.25
CA LEU A 167 7.87 -17.81 4.12
C LEU A 167 7.66 -16.34 4.48
N LEU A 168 8.73 -15.57 4.47
CA LEU A 168 8.66 -14.12 4.45
C LEU A 168 8.43 -13.68 3.01
N VAL A 169 7.39 -12.90 2.79
CA VAL A 169 7.15 -12.25 1.50
C VAL A 169 7.19 -10.74 1.73
N ALA A 170 8.04 -10.04 0.98
CA ALA A 170 8.20 -8.60 1.10
C ALA A 170 8.16 -7.92 -0.27
N ASN A 171 7.43 -6.81 -0.37
CA ASN A 171 7.54 -5.89 -1.50
C ASN A 171 8.83 -5.05 -1.39
N HIS A 172 9.25 -4.45 -2.51
CA HIS A 172 10.37 -3.50 -2.62
C HIS A 172 9.93 -2.36 -3.53
N GLU A 173 9.54 -1.26 -2.93
CA GLU A 173 8.74 -0.23 -3.57
C GLU A 173 9.59 0.62 -4.53
N TYR A 174 10.60 1.31 -4.00
CA TYR A 174 11.46 2.24 -4.76
C TYR A 174 12.91 2.23 -4.26
N THR A 175 13.76 3.11 -4.79
CA THR A 175 15.19 3.23 -4.41
C THR A 175 15.60 4.64 -4.02
N ASN A 176 16.54 4.75 -3.07
CA ASN A 176 17.21 6.00 -2.67
C ASN A 176 18.66 6.02 -3.18
N GLU A 177 18.85 6.34 -4.46
CA GLU A 177 20.15 6.16 -5.14
C GLU A 177 21.27 7.01 -4.51
N ASN A 178 20.93 8.15 -3.91
CA ASN A 178 21.83 9.08 -3.21
C ASN A 178 22.48 8.51 -1.95
N ILE A 179 21.86 7.50 -1.33
CA ILE A 179 22.38 6.79 -0.13
C ILE A 179 22.67 5.32 -0.40
N MET A 180 22.23 4.79 -1.56
CA MET A 180 22.56 3.44 -1.99
C MET A 180 23.95 3.36 -2.62
N PHE A 181 24.39 4.35 -3.40
CA PHE A 181 25.59 4.23 -4.23
C PHE A 181 26.68 5.26 -3.87
N PRO A 182 27.97 4.88 -3.96
CA PRO A 182 29.05 5.85 -3.87
C PRO A 182 29.00 6.83 -5.04
N PRO A 183 29.40 8.11 -4.82
CA PRO A 183 29.55 9.08 -5.89
C PRO A 183 30.44 8.57 -7.03
N GLY A 184 30.03 8.82 -8.27
CA GLY A 184 30.78 8.40 -9.45
C GLY A 184 30.51 6.97 -9.94
N THR A 185 29.54 6.26 -9.33
CA THR A 185 29.04 4.99 -9.88
C THR A 185 28.54 5.20 -11.32
N ASP A 186 28.92 4.30 -12.23
CA ASP A 186 28.50 4.35 -13.63
C ASP A 186 26.96 4.39 -13.75
N PRO A 187 26.37 5.37 -14.46
CA PRO A 187 24.91 5.52 -14.53
C PRO A 187 24.17 4.30 -15.06
N ALA A 188 24.71 3.60 -16.07
CA ALA A 188 24.04 2.43 -16.63
C ALA A 188 24.04 1.25 -15.65
N THR A 189 25.16 1.05 -14.94
CA THR A 189 25.29 0.06 -13.87
C THR A 189 24.36 0.38 -12.70
N LEU A 190 24.28 1.65 -12.29
CA LEU A 190 23.38 2.12 -11.25
C LEU A 190 21.93 1.82 -11.63
N ILE A 191 21.47 2.25 -12.81
CA ILE A 191 20.08 2.05 -13.27
C ILE A 191 19.73 0.55 -13.30
N ARG A 192 20.60 -0.30 -13.86
CA ARG A 192 20.33 -1.74 -13.88
C ARG A 192 20.37 -2.37 -12.49
N THR A 193 21.14 -1.82 -11.56
CA THR A 193 21.16 -2.32 -10.17
C THR A 193 19.88 -1.95 -9.44
N VAL A 194 19.38 -0.72 -9.59
CA VAL A 194 18.11 -0.34 -8.95
C VAL A 194 16.92 -1.11 -9.50
N TRP A 195 16.92 -1.50 -10.78
CA TRP A 195 15.86 -2.36 -11.33
C TRP A 195 15.78 -3.71 -10.62
N GLU A 196 16.93 -4.27 -10.28
CA GLU A 196 17.02 -5.52 -9.54
C GLU A 196 16.81 -5.31 -8.04
N ALA A 197 16.71 -4.07 -7.55
CA ALA A 197 16.36 -3.75 -6.16
C ALA A 197 14.84 -3.63 -5.94
N HIS A 198 14.06 -3.33 -7.00
CA HIS A 198 12.60 -3.27 -6.98
C HIS A 198 11.95 -4.66 -6.95
N GLY A 199 10.63 -4.67 -6.76
CA GLY A 199 9.78 -5.83 -6.98
C GLY A 199 9.40 -6.52 -5.68
N MET A 200 9.71 -7.82 -5.55
CA MET A 200 9.37 -8.62 -4.36
C MET A 200 10.49 -9.60 -3.99
N SER A 201 10.51 -10.02 -2.73
CA SER A 201 11.32 -11.13 -2.21
C SER A 201 10.44 -12.18 -1.57
N VAL A 202 10.75 -13.45 -1.82
CA VAL A 202 10.28 -14.59 -1.02
C VAL A 202 11.50 -15.18 -0.32
N VAL A 203 11.43 -15.39 0.99
CA VAL A 203 12.54 -15.88 1.81
C VAL A 203 12.06 -16.92 2.82
N GLU A 204 12.66 -18.11 2.82
CA GLU A 204 12.40 -19.11 3.84
C GLU A 204 12.95 -18.66 5.20
N LEU A 205 12.13 -18.84 6.23
CA LEU A 205 12.48 -18.56 7.62
C LEU A 205 12.38 -19.82 8.46
N GLU A 206 13.26 -19.91 9.45
CA GLU A 206 13.19 -20.92 10.51
C GLU A 206 13.31 -20.31 11.90
N ARG A 207 12.76 -21.00 12.90
CA ARG A 207 12.95 -20.68 14.31
C ARG A 207 12.87 -21.93 15.17
N LYS A 208 13.49 -21.87 16.34
CA LYS A 208 13.54 -23.02 17.26
C LYS A 208 12.18 -23.45 17.81
N ARG A 209 11.25 -22.51 18.02
CA ARG A 209 9.87 -22.72 18.50
C ARG A 209 9.06 -21.42 18.43
N PRO A 210 7.72 -21.47 18.53
CA PRO A 210 6.90 -20.27 18.61
C PRO A 210 7.37 -19.23 19.65
N GLY A 211 7.38 -17.96 19.22
CA GLY A 211 7.79 -16.81 20.02
C GLY A 211 9.30 -16.63 20.15
N LYS A 212 10.08 -17.33 19.32
CA LYS A 212 11.51 -17.07 19.11
C LYS A 212 11.73 -16.21 17.87
N GLN A 213 12.90 -15.58 17.84
CA GLN A 213 13.39 -14.86 16.68
C GLN A 213 13.40 -15.79 15.47
N TRP A 214 12.91 -15.29 14.34
CA TRP A 214 13.08 -15.90 13.04
C TRP A 214 14.47 -15.62 12.50
N GLU A 215 15.08 -16.65 11.93
CA GLU A 215 16.33 -16.58 11.18
C GLU A 215 16.00 -16.91 9.72
N TYR A 216 16.61 -16.21 8.76
CA TYR A 216 16.35 -16.48 7.34
C TYR A 216 17.33 -17.49 6.77
N GLU A 217 16.82 -18.39 5.93
CA GLU A 217 17.61 -19.41 5.29
C GLU A 217 18.20 -18.91 3.99
N LYS A 218 19.47 -18.48 4.06
CA LYS A 218 20.28 -17.97 2.93
C LYS A 218 20.29 -18.84 1.68
N ARG A 219 19.95 -20.12 1.82
CA ARG A 219 19.95 -21.13 0.75
C ARG A 219 18.61 -21.85 0.66
N GLY A 220 17.54 -21.20 1.10
CA GLY A 220 16.19 -21.68 0.92
C GLY A 220 15.92 -22.02 -0.54
N LYS A 221 15.30 -23.18 -0.77
CA LYS A 221 14.88 -23.64 -2.10
C LYS A 221 13.71 -22.81 -2.63
N LEU A 222 12.92 -22.21 -1.75
CA LEU A 222 11.79 -21.35 -2.11
C LEU A 222 12.20 -19.87 -2.21
N ASN A 223 13.45 -19.53 -1.88
CA ASN A 223 13.91 -18.15 -1.98
C ASN A 223 13.85 -17.66 -3.42
N ARG A 224 13.33 -16.44 -3.59
CA ARG A 224 13.10 -15.87 -4.93
C ARG A 224 13.17 -14.35 -4.90
N ARG A 225 13.76 -13.79 -5.95
CA ARG A 225 13.55 -12.39 -6.33
C ARG A 225 12.61 -12.31 -7.52
N ILE A 226 11.67 -11.38 -7.44
CA ILE A 226 10.82 -10.93 -8.54
C ILE A 226 11.19 -9.46 -8.74
N THR A 227 11.61 -9.10 -9.95
CA THR A 227 12.23 -7.80 -10.23
C THR A 227 11.65 -7.18 -11.51
N LEU A 228 12.16 -6.01 -11.90
CA LEU A 228 11.76 -5.31 -13.12
C LEU A 228 12.07 -6.05 -14.44
N THR A 229 12.79 -7.17 -14.37
CA THR A 229 13.13 -8.02 -15.51
C THR A 229 12.44 -9.39 -15.47
N THR A 230 11.70 -9.69 -14.39
CA THR A 230 10.97 -10.97 -14.25
C THR A 230 9.79 -11.02 -15.21
N PRO A 231 9.57 -12.11 -15.98
CA PRO A 231 8.39 -12.24 -16.82
C PRO A 231 7.11 -12.43 -16.00
N PHE A 232 6.08 -11.66 -16.32
CA PHE A 232 4.71 -11.78 -15.81
C PHE A 232 3.74 -12.16 -16.94
N GLU A 233 2.69 -12.90 -16.60
CA GLU A 233 1.50 -13.03 -17.43
C GLU A 233 0.49 -11.91 -17.10
N LEU A 234 -0.21 -11.42 -18.11
CA LEU A 234 -1.41 -10.61 -17.95
C LEU A 234 -2.62 -11.52 -18.13
N ASP A 235 -3.56 -11.50 -17.19
CA ASP A 235 -4.83 -12.20 -17.31
C ASP A 235 -6.04 -11.27 -17.20
N GLY A 236 -7.24 -11.83 -17.36
CA GLY A 236 -8.49 -11.08 -17.31
C GLY A 236 -8.83 -10.34 -18.60
N PRO A 237 -9.92 -9.56 -18.62
CA PRO A 237 -10.54 -9.10 -19.86
C PRO A 237 -9.70 -8.13 -20.70
N ALA A 238 -8.74 -7.40 -20.11
CA ALA A 238 -7.88 -6.50 -20.89
C ALA A 238 -6.65 -7.20 -21.50
N ALA A 239 -6.30 -8.40 -21.01
CA ALA A 239 -5.17 -9.18 -21.53
C ALA A 239 -5.40 -9.50 -23.02
N GLY A 240 -4.37 -9.26 -23.84
CA GLY A 240 -4.43 -9.48 -25.29
C GLY A 240 -5.00 -8.31 -26.10
N SER A 241 -5.56 -7.29 -25.44
CA SER A 241 -6.13 -6.12 -26.10
C SER A 241 -5.05 -5.26 -26.77
N ALA A 242 -5.46 -4.46 -27.76
CA ALA A 242 -4.54 -3.53 -28.44
C ALA A 242 -3.90 -2.51 -27.49
N LEU A 243 -4.52 -2.23 -26.34
CA LEU A 243 -4.06 -1.26 -25.34
C LEU A 243 -2.85 -1.76 -24.52
N LEU A 244 -2.54 -3.05 -24.58
CA LEU A 244 -1.43 -3.68 -23.85
C LEU A 244 -0.29 -4.19 -24.76
N ARG A 245 -0.45 -4.06 -26.09
CA ARG A 245 0.54 -4.52 -27.06
C ARG A 245 1.66 -3.51 -27.22
N THR A 246 2.89 -4.01 -27.26
CA THR A 246 4.09 -3.24 -27.62
C THR A 246 4.88 -4.01 -28.67
N ALA A 247 5.92 -3.42 -29.25
CA ALA A 247 6.77 -4.11 -30.22
C ALA A 247 7.43 -5.38 -29.61
N ALA A 248 7.80 -5.33 -28.33
CA ALA A 248 8.41 -6.45 -27.62
C ALA A 248 7.42 -7.56 -27.21
N ASP A 249 6.13 -7.23 -27.07
CA ASP A 249 5.06 -8.21 -26.92
C ASP A 249 3.83 -7.82 -27.76
N PRO A 250 3.80 -8.26 -29.04
CA PRO A 250 2.67 -8.03 -29.93
C PRO A 250 1.39 -8.77 -29.50
N THR A 251 1.48 -9.72 -28.56
CA THR A 251 0.31 -10.43 -28.06
C THR A 251 -0.43 -9.61 -27.01
N GLY A 252 0.26 -8.79 -26.22
CA GLY A 252 -0.31 -8.02 -25.10
C GLY A 252 -0.69 -8.90 -23.91
N THR A 253 0.03 -10.01 -23.70
CA THR A 253 -0.26 -11.01 -22.65
C THR A 253 0.92 -11.28 -21.73
N ARG A 254 2.10 -10.69 -22.00
CA ARG A 254 3.31 -10.87 -21.20
C ARG A 254 3.96 -9.55 -20.94
N VAL A 255 4.46 -9.29 -19.74
CA VAL A 255 5.17 -8.05 -19.41
C VAL A 255 6.43 -8.37 -18.60
N LEU A 256 7.48 -7.57 -18.79
CA LEU A 256 8.68 -7.66 -17.97
C LEU A 256 8.53 -6.76 -16.75
N GLY A 257 8.40 -7.42 -15.61
CA GLY A 257 8.57 -6.83 -14.30
C GLY A 257 7.33 -6.27 -13.64
N THR A 258 7.59 -5.85 -12.40
CA THR A 258 6.71 -5.11 -11.50
C THR A 258 7.56 -4.04 -10.81
N MET A 259 6.96 -2.93 -10.39
CA MET A 259 7.65 -1.84 -9.68
C MET A 259 6.69 -1.06 -8.80
N ASN A 260 7.23 -0.25 -7.88
CA ASN A 260 6.43 0.46 -6.88
C ASN A 260 5.41 -0.47 -6.24
N ASN A 261 5.89 -1.66 -5.89
CA ASN A 261 5.17 -2.64 -5.12
C ASN A 261 5.00 -2.04 -3.71
N CYS A 262 3.82 -1.53 -3.42
CA CYS A 262 3.54 -0.78 -2.20
C CYS A 262 3.05 -1.75 -1.10
N SER A 263 1.76 -1.75 -0.78
CA SER A 263 1.11 -2.69 0.12
C SER A 263 0.63 -3.98 -0.60
N GLY A 264 -0.18 -4.78 0.09
CA GLY A 264 -0.58 -6.11 -0.38
C GLY A 264 -1.47 -6.88 0.58
N GLY A 265 -1.71 -8.15 0.25
CA GLY A 265 -2.53 -9.06 1.05
C GLY A 265 -2.31 -10.53 0.72
N THR A 266 -2.41 -11.41 1.74
CA THR A 266 -2.31 -12.85 1.55
C THR A 266 -3.69 -13.45 1.29
N THR A 267 -3.82 -14.18 0.19
CA THR A 267 -5.08 -14.79 -0.21
C THR A 267 -5.39 -16.04 0.63
N PRO A 268 -6.67 -16.41 0.79
CA PRO A 268 -7.08 -17.67 1.42
C PRO A 268 -6.59 -18.94 0.69
N TRP A 269 -6.02 -18.82 -0.51
CA TRP A 269 -5.40 -19.92 -1.25
C TRP A 269 -3.86 -19.88 -1.22
N GLY A 270 -3.27 -19.03 -0.39
CA GLY A 270 -1.84 -19.04 -0.07
C GLY A 270 -0.95 -18.39 -1.14
N THR A 271 -1.49 -17.45 -1.89
CA THR A 271 -0.73 -16.52 -2.75
C THR A 271 -0.67 -15.14 -2.12
N VAL A 272 0.22 -14.29 -2.61
CA VAL A 272 0.37 -12.91 -2.15
C VAL A 272 0.01 -11.95 -3.26
N LEU A 273 -0.80 -10.95 -2.94
CA LEU A 273 -1.15 -9.83 -3.79
C LEU A 273 -0.29 -8.62 -3.44
N SER A 274 0.09 -7.84 -4.44
CA SER A 274 0.80 -6.56 -4.30
C SER A 274 0.22 -5.52 -5.27
N GLY A 275 0.19 -4.26 -4.85
CA GLY A 275 -0.23 -3.14 -5.70
C GLY A 275 0.96 -2.46 -6.38
N GLU A 276 0.87 -2.25 -7.69
CA GLU A 276 1.75 -1.31 -8.40
C GLU A 276 1.18 0.11 -8.27
N GLU A 277 1.90 0.98 -7.58
CA GLU A 277 1.38 2.23 -7.06
C GLU A 277 1.88 3.43 -7.91
N ASN A 278 2.93 4.15 -7.51
CA ASN A 278 3.44 5.31 -8.27
C ASN A 278 4.24 4.98 -9.58
N PHE A 279 3.75 4.04 -10.40
CA PHE A 279 4.44 3.54 -11.61
C PHE A 279 4.72 4.60 -12.68
N ASN A 280 3.95 5.70 -12.71
CA ASN A 280 3.99 6.72 -13.76
C ASN A 280 5.33 7.48 -13.80
N GLN A 281 6.03 7.60 -12.67
CA GLN A 281 7.26 8.40 -12.51
C GLN A 281 8.52 7.81 -13.17
N TYR A 282 8.40 6.69 -13.87
CA TYR A 282 9.51 6.03 -14.56
C TYR A 282 9.42 6.14 -16.07
N PHE A 283 8.28 6.62 -16.58
CA PHE A 283 8.01 6.70 -18.01
C PHE A 283 8.12 8.13 -18.49
N LYS A 284 8.84 8.31 -19.59
CA LYS A 284 8.70 9.51 -20.40
C LYS A 284 7.48 9.36 -21.28
N ALA A 285 6.52 10.28 -21.18
CA ALA A 285 5.34 10.33 -22.04
C ALA A 285 5.17 11.73 -22.65
N THR A 286 4.24 11.90 -23.59
CA THR A 286 3.93 13.26 -24.08
C THR A 286 3.18 14.08 -23.04
N GLY A 287 2.25 13.47 -22.31
CA GLY A 287 1.42 14.12 -21.32
C GLY A 287 0.38 15.08 -21.91
N THR A 288 -0.11 14.80 -23.12
CA THR A 288 -1.10 15.65 -23.80
C THR A 288 -2.45 14.96 -24.02
N ASP A 289 -2.47 13.63 -24.09
CA ASP A 289 -3.72 12.86 -24.09
C ASP A 289 -4.28 12.78 -22.66
N VAL A 290 -5.61 12.84 -22.52
CA VAL A 290 -6.32 12.69 -21.25
C VAL A 290 -6.00 11.34 -20.57
N LYS A 291 -5.75 10.29 -21.36
CA LYS A 291 -5.35 8.96 -20.88
C LYS A 291 -3.97 8.94 -20.25
N GLU A 292 -3.10 9.85 -20.63
CA GLU A 292 -1.77 10.02 -20.02
C GLU A 292 -1.88 10.93 -18.79
N THR A 293 -2.46 12.12 -18.98
CA THR A 293 -2.49 13.16 -17.94
C THR A 293 -3.27 12.72 -16.70
N ARG A 294 -4.38 11.97 -16.85
CA ARG A 294 -5.16 11.44 -15.72
C ARG A 294 -4.40 10.46 -14.83
N TYR A 295 -3.35 9.86 -15.38
CA TYR A 295 -2.45 8.93 -14.70
C TYR A 295 -1.10 9.58 -14.31
N GLY A 296 -0.99 10.91 -14.43
CA GLY A 296 0.23 11.63 -14.06
C GLY A 296 1.42 11.34 -14.98
N LEU A 297 1.19 10.86 -16.21
CA LEU A 297 2.24 10.68 -17.21
C LEU A 297 2.53 12.01 -17.90
N SER A 298 3.81 12.38 -18.03
CA SER A 298 4.21 13.62 -18.66
C SER A 298 5.62 13.56 -19.28
N ALA A 299 5.98 14.64 -19.98
CA ALA A 299 7.32 14.80 -20.55
C ALA A 299 8.43 15.05 -19.51
N THR A 300 8.08 15.22 -18.22
CA THR A 300 9.02 15.57 -17.14
C THR A 300 9.02 14.55 -15.99
N GLN A 301 8.23 13.48 -16.10
CA GLN A 301 8.08 12.44 -15.08
C GLN A 301 9.09 11.30 -15.24
N ASP A 302 10.23 11.53 -15.91
CA ASP A 302 11.29 10.52 -16.18
C ASP A 302 12.64 10.85 -15.52
N SER A 303 12.64 11.42 -14.30
CA SER A 303 13.86 11.94 -13.64
C SER A 303 14.97 10.89 -13.46
N ARG A 304 14.61 9.62 -13.27
CA ARG A 304 15.55 8.48 -13.18
C ARG A 304 16.14 8.04 -14.53
N ASN A 305 15.64 8.58 -15.64
CA ASN A 305 16.15 8.40 -17.01
C ASN A 305 16.38 6.93 -17.41
N TRP A 306 15.49 6.02 -17.01
CA TRP A 306 15.59 4.59 -17.33
C TRP A 306 15.59 4.29 -18.83
N ARG A 307 14.99 5.17 -19.63
CA ARG A 307 15.03 5.11 -21.10
C ARG A 307 16.43 5.17 -21.71
N SER A 308 17.42 5.65 -20.96
CA SER A 308 18.82 5.68 -21.41
C SER A 308 19.45 4.29 -21.56
N VAL A 309 18.90 3.27 -20.88
CA VAL A 309 19.41 1.88 -20.94
C VAL A 309 18.43 0.89 -21.56
N ASP A 310 17.15 1.25 -21.70
CA ASP A 310 16.12 0.46 -22.37
C ASP A 310 14.99 1.36 -22.90
N PRO A 311 14.73 1.37 -24.23
CA PRO A 311 13.73 2.26 -24.83
C PRO A 311 12.29 2.01 -24.37
N ARG A 312 11.97 0.89 -23.69
CA ARG A 312 10.61 0.63 -23.21
C ARG A 312 10.07 1.69 -22.23
N TRP A 313 10.97 2.40 -21.56
CA TRP A 313 10.64 3.48 -20.63
C TRP A 313 10.34 4.82 -21.32
N ASP A 314 10.42 4.87 -22.65
CA ASP A 314 10.05 6.03 -23.45
C ASP A 314 8.74 5.75 -24.21
N ALA A 315 7.61 6.15 -23.63
CA ALA A 315 6.29 6.01 -24.25
C ALA A 315 6.07 7.01 -25.41
N THR A 316 7.01 7.93 -25.67
CA THR A 316 7.00 8.74 -26.90
C THR A 316 7.52 7.95 -28.11
N ASN A 317 8.16 6.81 -27.87
CA ASN A 317 8.52 5.85 -28.90
C ASN A 317 7.27 5.06 -29.36
N PRO A 318 6.92 5.06 -30.66
CA PRO A 318 5.77 4.32 -31.17
C PRO A 318 5.77 2.82 -30.82
N ASP A 319 6.95 2.20 -30.67
CA ASP A 319 7.09 0.79 -30.33
C ASP A 319 6.66 0.47 -28.88
N TYR A 320 6.64 1.49 -28.00
CA TYR A 320 6.44 1.35 -26.55
C TYR A 320 5.39 2.31 -25.98
N VAL A 321 4.54 2.91 -26.83
CA VAL A 321 3.47 3.83 -26.40
C VAL A 321 2.53 3.24 -25.34
N ASN A 322 2.33 1.92 -25.37
CA ASN A 322 1.49 1.19 -24.42
C ASN A 322 2.26 0.58 -23.25
N GLU A 323 3.59 0.75 -23.14
CA GLU A 323 4.34 0.20 -22.02
C GLU A 323 3.81 0.71 -20.66
N PRO A 324 3.48 2.00 -20.47
CA PRO A 324 2.85 2.46 -19.22
C PRO A 324 1.51 1.77 -18.90
N ASN A 325 0.75 1.33 -19.91
CA ASN A 325 -0.53 0.64 -19.71
C ASN A 325 -0.36 -0.76 -19.10
N ARG A 326 0.86 -1.31 -19.10
CA ARG A 326 1.17 -2.67 -18.60
C ARG A 326 1.64 -2.67 -17.14
N PHE A 327 1.53 -1.51 -16.48
CA PHE A 327 1.80 -1.29 -15.05
C PHE A 327 0.63 -0.54 -14.39
N GLY A 328 0.57 -0.58 -13.06
CA GLY A 328 -0.55 -0.07 -12.28
C GLY A 328 -1.63 -1.13 -12.04
N TRP A 329 -1.22 -2.40 -11.90
CA TRP A 329 -2.11 -3.53 -11.69
C TRP A 329 -1.89 -4.15 -10.31
N ILE A 330 -2.90 -4.87 -9.82
CA ILE A 330 -2.67 -5.86 -8.77
C ILE A 330 -1.91 -7.04 -9.38
N VAL A 331 -0.80 -7.40 -8.74
CA VAL A 331 0.01 -8.55 -9.10
C VAL A 331 -0.15 -9.67 -8.08
N GLU A 332 -0.12 -10.92 -8.52
CA GLU A 332 -0.20 -12.12 -7.66
C GLU A 332 1.03 -13.00 -7.86
N ILE A 333 1.64 -13.42 -6.74
CA ILE A 333 2.73 -14.40 -6.72
C ILE A 333 2.36 -15.62 -5.89
N ASP A 334 2.88 -16.78 -6.31
CA ASP A 334 2.86 -18.00 -5.51
C ASP A 334 4.19 -18.13 -4.75
N PRO A 335 4.23 -17.85 -3.43
CA PRO A 335 5.46 -17.94 -2.66
C PRO A 335 5.92 -19.38 -2.41
N THR A 336 5.06 -20.37 -2.67
CA THR A 336 5.37 -21.79 -2.48
C THR A 336 5.93 -22.47 -3.72
N ASP A 337 5.91 -21.79 -4.87
CA ASP A 337 6.49 -22.25 -6.12
C ASP A 337 7.46 -21.19 -6.69
N PRO A 338 8.79 -21.37 -6.50
CA PRO A 338 9.78 -20.40 -6.94
C PRO A 338 9.92 -20.34 -8.47
N THR A 339 9.28 -21.27 -9.19
CA THR A 339 9.29 -21.35 -10.66
C THR A 339 8.00 -20.83 -11.31
N SER A 340 6.96 -20.58 -10.51
CA SER A 340 5.68 -20.05 -10.99
C SER A 340 5.85 -18.73 -11.72
N THR A 341 5.10 -18.49 -12.79
CA THR A 341 5.05 -17.16 -13.42
C THR A 341 4.07 -16.27 -12.67
N PRO A 342 4.51 -15.11 -12.14
CA PRO A 342 3.62 -14.12 -11.54
C PRO A 342 2.56 -13.60 -12.53
N VAL A 343 1.43 -13.14 -12.01
CA VAL A 343 0.28 -12.72 -12.82
C VAL A 343 -0.11 -11.28 -12.48
N LYS A 344 -0.43 -10.47 -13.48
CA LYS A 344 -1.10 -9.17 -13.33
C LYS A 344 -2.58 -9.31 -13.66
N HIS A 345 -3.46 -8.98 -12.71
CA HIS A 345 -4.91 -9.22 -12.81
C HIS A 345 -5.66 -8.03 -13.39
N THR A 346 -5.93 -8.07 -14.71
CA THR A 346 -6.54 -6.90 -15.36
C THR A 346 -8.00 -6.65 -14.99
N ALA A 347 -8.72 -7.68 -14.52
CA ALA A 347 -10.12 -7.55 -14.09
C ALA A 347 -10.30 -6.63 -12.86
N MET A 348 -9.21 -6.35 -12.13
CA MET A 348 -9.21 -5.50 -10.94
C MET A 348 -8.98 -4.01 -11.25
N GLY A 349 -8.82 -3.67 -12.54
CA GLY A 349 -8.64 -2.29 -13.00
C GLY A 349 -7.22 -1.76 -12.82
N ARG A 350 -6.91 -0.68 -13.54
CA ARG A 350 -5.58 -0.05 -13.57
C ARG A 350 -5.59 1.34 -12.96
N PHE A 351 -4.79 1.53 -11.91
CA PHE A 351 -4.58 2.79 -11.18
C PHE A 351 -3.38 2.66 -10.24
N LYS A 352 -3.16 3.61 -9.33
CA LYS A 352 -2.06 3.55 -8.36
C LYS A 352 -2.52 2.72 -7.17
N HIS A 353 -2.43 1.41 -7.32
CA HIS A 353 -2.90 0.50 -6.27
C HIS A 353 -1.95 0.58 -5.09
N GLU A 354 -2.47 1.00 -3.94
CA GLU A 354 -1.79 0.73 -2.67
C GLU A 354 -1.58 -0.79 -2.52
N GLY A 355 -2.65 -1.56 -2.72
CA GLY A 355 -2.65 -3.00 -2.55
C GLY A 355 -4.05 -3.57 -2.71
N ALA A 356 -4.19 -4.86 -2.45
CA ALA A 356 -5.48 -5.54 -2.43
C ALA A 356 -5.55 -6.54 -1.28
N ASN A 357 -6.51 -6.34 -0.37
CA ASN A 357 -6.84 -7.31 0.65
C ASN A 357 -8.21 -7.94 0.36
N VAL A 358 -8.31 -9.25 0.62
CA VAL A 358 -9.45 -10.06 0.19
C VAL A 358 -10.23 -10.67 1.35
N VAL A 359 -11.54 -10.84 1.13
CA VAL A 359 -12.44 -11.60 2.02
C VAL A 359 -13.24 -12.60 1.20
N VAL A 360 -13.43 -13.81 1.73
CA VAL A 360 -14.41 -14.76 1.18
C VAL A 360 -15.76 -14.43 1.79
N ASN A 361 -16.67 -13.89 0.99
CA ASN A 361 -18.02 -13.58 1.42
C ASN A 361 -18.80 -14.85 1.79
N LYS A 362 -19.90 -14.70 2.54
CA LYS A 362 -20.72 -15.83 3.02
C LYS A 362 -21.25 -16.72 1.90
N ASP A 363 -21.49 -16.16 0.72
CA ASP A 363 -21.96 -16.87 -0.46
C ASP A 363 -20.83 -17.58 -1.24
N GLY A 364 -19.58 -17.38 -0.83
CA GLY A 364 -18.38 -18.01 -1.37
C GLY A 364 -17.63 -17.18 -2.41
N HIS A 365 -18.13 -16.02 -2.84
CA HIS A 365 -17.36 -15.14 -3.73
C HIS A 365 -16.22 -14.46 -2.97
N VAL A 366 -15.11 -14.25 -3.65
CA VAL A 366 -14.00 -13.44 -3.16
C VAL A 366 -14.30 -11.98 -3.46
N VAL A 367 -14.10 -11.13 -2.47
CA VAL A 367 -14.20 -9.67 -2.61
C VAL A 367 -12.84 -9.07 -2.27
N ALA A 368 -12.30 -8.26 -3.16
CA ALA A 368 -11.08 -7.49 -2.94
C ALA A 368 -11.43 -6.00 -2.79
N TYR A 369 -10.81 -5.33 -1.83
CA TYR A 369 -10.91 -3.87 -1.66
C TYR A 369 -9.55 -3.24 -1.98
N MET A 370 -9.57 -2.09 -2.68
CA MET A 370 -8.37 -1.46 -3.23
C MET A 370 -8.46 0.06 -3.12
N GLY A 371 -7.43 0.69 -2.56
CA GLY A 371 -7.24 2.14 -2.57
C GLY A 371 -6.48 2.59 -3.81
N ASP A 372 -6.82 3.77 -4.34
CA ASP A 372 -6.07 4.46 -5.37
C ASP A 372 -5.38 5.67 -4.74
N ASP A 373 -4.10 5.52 -4.39
CA ASP A 373 -3.37 6.51 -3.60
C ASP A 373 -2.99 7.73 -4.45
N GLU A 374 -3.96 8.63 -4.61
CA GLU A 374 -3.73 9.95 -5.12
C GLU A 374 -4.78 10.91 -4.55
N ARG A 375 -4.41 12.19 -4.43
CA ARG A 375 -5.35 13.20 -3.93
C ARG A 375 -6.58 13.23 -4.82
N PHE A 376 -7.76 13.15 -4.19
CA PHE A 376 -9.05 13.16 -4.84
C PHE A 376 -9.37 11.95 -5.71
N ASP A 377 -8.56 10.87 -5.65
CA ASP A 377 -8.92 9.61 -6.27
C ASP A 377 -9.79 8.75 -5.35
N TYR A 378 -9.93 7.46 -5.67
CA TYR A 378 -11.13 6.71 -5.33
C TYR A 378 -10.86 5.42 -4.56
N LEU A 379 -11.92 4.89 -3.96
CA LEU A 379 -11.93 3.58 -3.32
C LEU A 379 -12.66 2.58 -4.23
N TYR A 380 -12.03 1.43 -4.51
CA TYR A 380 -12.56 0.41 -5.41
C TYR A 380 -12.84 -0.92 -4.69
N ARG A 381 -13.72 -1.71 -5.31
CA ARG A 381 -14.03 -3.08 -4.90
C ARG A 381 -14.23 -3.98 -6.10
N PHE A 382 -13.56 -5.12 -6.09
CA PHE A 382 -13.74 -6.22 -7.03
C PHE A 382 -14.50 -7.38 -6.39
N VAL A 383 -15.41 -8.02 -7.12
CA VAL A 383 -16.12 -9.23 -6.71
C VAL A 383 -15.88 -10.32 -7.75
N SER A 384 -15.26 -11.44 -7.35
CA SER A 384 -14.97 -12.55 -8.25
C SER A 384 -16.25 -13.18 -8.81
N LYS A 385 -16.23 -13.58 -10.08
CA LYS A 385 -17.33 -14.32 -10.74
C LYS A 385 -17.51 -15.74 -10.19
N ARG A 386 -16.41 -16.37 -9.78
CA ARG A 386 -16.38 -17.76 -9.29
C ARG A 386 -16.29 -17.79 -7.77
N LYS A 387 -16.75 -18.89 -7.17
CA LYS A 387 -16.66 -19.11 -5.72
C LYS A 387 -15.35 -19.77 -5.33
N PHE A 388 -14.84 -19.38 -4.18
CA PHE A 388 -13.69 -20.00 -3.53
C PHE A 388 -13.96 -21.47 -3.22
N ARG A 389 -13.01 -22.34 -3.58
CA ARG A 389 -13.03 -23.76 -3.21
C ARG A 389 -12.16 -23.97 -1.98
N LYS A 390 -12.78 -24.48 -0.90
CA LYS A 390 -12.09 -24.79 0.36
C LYS A 390 -11.18 -26.02 0.20
N GLY A 391 -10.19 -26.12 1.09
CA GLY A 391 -9.21 -27.20 1.13
C GLY A 391 -7.97 -26.93 0.31
N ASP A 392 -6.99 -27.83 0.44
CA ASP A 392 -5.61 -27.73 -0.07
C ASP A 392 -5.33 -28.64 -1.28
N THR A 393 -6.37 -29.29 -1.83
CA THR A 393 -6.23 -30.15 -3.01
C THR A 393 -5.66 -29.37 -4.20
N LYS A 394 -4.88 -30.05 -5.05
CA LYS A 394 -4.32 -29.46 -6.28
C LYS A 394 -5.41 -28.86 -7.19
N GLN A 395 -6.59 -29.48 -7.24
CA GLN A 395 -7.74 -29.02 -8.01
C GLN A 395 -8.37 -27.76 -7.41
N ALA A 396 -8.49 -27.67 -6.08
CA ALA A 396 -8.95 -26.47 -5.40
C ALA A 396 -7.97 -25.32 -5.62
N ARG A 397 -6.66 -25.57 -5.44
CA ARG A 397 -5.60 -24.58 -5.71
C ARG A 397 -5.66 -24.07 -7.15
N LYS A 398 -5.65 -24.96 -8.15
CA LYS A 398 -5.72 -24.59 -9.57
C LYS A 398 -6.96 -23.75 -9.91
N HIS A 399 -8.10 -24.05 -9.30
CA HIS A 399 -9.31 -23.26 -9.45
C HIS A 399 -9.19 -21.89 -8.79
N ASN A 400 -8.66 -21.83 -7.56
CA ASN A 400 -8.57 -20.61 -6.77
C ASN A 400 -7.60 -19.59 -7.37
N LEU A 401 -6.52 -20.05 -8.01
CA LEU A 401 -5.58 -19.21 -8.77
C LEU A 401 -6.20 -18.46 -9.97
N LYS A 402 -7.48 -18.69 -10.26
CA LYS A 402 -8.24 -18.01 -11.33
C LYS A 402 -9.42 -17.21 -10.81
N LEU A 403 -9.51 -16.97 -9.50
CA LEU A 403 -10.64 -16.21 -8.91
C LEU A 403 -10.57 -14.73 -9.21
N LEU A 404 -9.36 -14.17 -9.39
CA LEU A 404 -9.14 -12.75 -9.64
C LEU A 404 -9.17 -12.40 -11.14
N SER A 405 -9.08 -13.39 -12.03
CA SER A 405 -9.08 -13.20 -13.48
C SER A 405 -10.43 -12.77 -14.06
N GLU A 406 -11.55 -13.00 -13.36
CA GLU A 406 -12.90 -12.69 -13.84
C GLU A 406 -13.82 -12.26 -12.69
N GLY A 407 -14.50 -11.13 -12.86
CA GLY A 407 -15.42 -10.59 -11.87
C GLY A 407 -15.90 -9.19 -12.22
N ASP A 408 -16.50 -8.55 -11.22
CA ASP A 408 -17.14 -7.24 -11.34
C ASP A 408 -16.38 -6.19 -10.52
N LEU A 409 -16.01 -5.10 -11.16
CA LEU A 409 -15.32 -3.96 -10.59
C LEU A 409 -16.32 -2.84 -10.29
N SER A 410 -16.15 -2.21 -9.14
CA SER A 410 -16.98 -1.10 -8.68
C SER A 410 -16.17 -0.05 -7.93
N VAL A 411 -16.69 1.17 -7.87
CA VAL A 411 -16.07 2.32 -7.20
C VAL A 411 -17.05 2.92 -6.18
N ALA A 412 -16.53 3.38 -5.04
CA ALA A 412 -17.35 3.82 -3.91
C ALA A 412 -17.91 5.24 -4.11
N ARG A 413 -19.17 5.43 -3.72
CA ARG A 413 -19.74 6.75 -3.44
C ARG A 413 -20.29 6.76 -2.01
N PHE A 414 -19.90 7.80 -1.27
CA PHE A 414 -20.30 8.06 0.10
C PHE A 414 -21.32 9.19 0.16
N TYR A 415 -22.28 9.05 1.06
CA TYR A 415 -23.32 10.01 1.40
C TYR A 415 -23.26 10.26 2.91
N GLY A 416 -22.95 11.49 3.29
CA GLY A 416 -23.07 11.95 4.68
C GLY A 416 -24.54 12.12 5.07
N ASP A 417 -24.87 11.89 6.34
CA ASP A 417 -26.23 12.07 6.87
C ASP A 417 -26.40 13.35 7.72
N GLY A 418 -25.36 14.18 7.78
CA GLY A 418 -25.35 15.46 8.49
C GLY A 418 -24.46 15.40 9.73
N LEU A 419 -24.02 16.56 10.21
CA LEU A 419 -23.12 16.67 11.37
C LEU A 419 -23.86 17.02 12.67
N GLU A 420 -25.19 16.93 12.69
CA GLU A 420 -26.01 17.35 13.84
C GLU A 420 -25.72 16.54 15.11
N ASP A 421 -25.26 15.29 14.98
CA ASP A 421 -24.89 14.43 16.10
C ASP A 421 -23.39 14.49 16.46
N GLY A 422 -22.61 15.28 15.70
CA GLY A 422 -21.17 15.46 15.89
C GLY A 422 -20.33 14.27 15.44
N VAL A 423 -20.90 13.31 14.72
CA VAL A 423 -20.20 12.20 14.09
C VAL A 423 -20.09 12.47 12.59
N SER A 424 -19.05 11.93 11.95
CA SER A 424 -18.96 11.93 10.49
C SER A 424 -19.26 10.52 10.02
N ASP A 425 -20.49 10.29 9.60
CA ASP A 425 -21.02 9.00 9.20
C ASP A 425 -22.08 9.11 8.11
N GLY A 426 -22.69 7.97 7.76
CA GLY A 426 -23.78 7.92 6.82
C GLY A 426 -23.84 6.62 6.02
N THR A 427 -24.24 6.72 4.76
CA THR A 427 -24.44 5.58 3.86
C THR A 427 -23.59 5.68 2.61
N GLY A 428 -23.49 4.61 1.84
CA GLY A 428 -22.79 4.63 0.57
C GLY A 428 -23.19 3.48 -0.32
N GLU A 429 -22.73 3.56 -1.57
CA GLU A 429 -22.96 2.55 -2.58
C GLU A 429 -21.71 2.26 -3.41
N TRP A 430 -21.68 1.06 -3.97
CA TRP A 430 -20.71 0.63 -4.96
C TRP A 430 -21.27 0.83 -6.36
N LEU A 431 -20.75 1.83 -7.07
CA LEU A 431 -21.10 2.14 -8.45
C LEU A 431 -20.41 1.14 -9.38
N PRO A 432 -21.15 0.41 -10.23
CA PRO A 432 -20.56 -0.62 -11.07
C PRO A 432 -19.79 0.02 -12.23
N LEU A 433 -18.58 -0.48 -12.47
CA LEU A 433 -17.81 -0.22 -13.69
C LEU A 433 -17.92 -1.40 -14.66
N THR A 434 -17.94 -2.62 -14.11
CA THR A 434 -18.28 -3.84 -14.86
C THR A 434 -19.38 -4.64 -14.15
N VAL A 435 -20.18 -5.37 -14.93
CA VAL A 435 -21.21 -6.31 -14.46
C VAL A 435 -21.16 -7.57 -15.33
N ASN A 436 -21.13 -8.75 -14.70
CA ASN A 436 -20.82 -10.02 -15.35
C ASN A 436 -19.53 -10.00 -16.20
N GLY A 437 -18.55 -9.18 -15.81
CA GLY A 437 -17.29 -9.01 -16.54
C GLY A 437 -17.36 -8.11 -17.79
N GLU A 438 -18.48 -7.41 -18.02
CA GLU A 438 -18.64 -6.47 -19.14
C GLU A 438 -18.78 -5.02 -18.65
N SER A 439 -18.26 -4.05 -19.42
CA SER A 439 -18.44 -2.63 -19.14
C SER A 439 -19.92 -2.25 -19.05
N VAL A 440 -20.27 -1.48 -18.01
CA VAL A 440 -21.56 -0.78 -17.91
C VAL A 440 -21.41 0.74 -17.95
N VAL A 441 -20.19 1.24 -18.22
CA VAL A 441 -19.90 2.67 -18.29
C VAL A 441 -20.15 3.18 -19.72
N PRO A 442 -21.08 4.13 -19.93
CA PRO A 442 -21.39 4.64 -21.26
C PRO A 442 -20.15 5.18 -21.97
N GLY A 443 -19.91 4.72 -23.21
CA GLY A 443 -18.80 5.18 -24.05
C GLY A 443 -17.47 4.46 -23.83
N PHE A 444 -17.40 3.47 -22.94
CA PHE A 444 -16.19 2.67 -22.70
C PHE A 444 -16.42 1.20 -23.03
N THR A 445 -15.50 0.58 -23.79
CA THR A 445 -15.41 -0.88 -23.87
C THR A 445 -14.91 -1.47 -22.55
N THR A 446 -15.05 -2.78 -22.33
CA THR A 446 -14.53 -3.46 -21.13
C THR A 446 -13.03 -3.25 -20.96
N GLU A 447 -12.25 -3.35 -22.04
CA GLU A 447 -10.80 -3.14 -22.01
C GLU A 447 -10.46 -1.69 -21.65
N GLN A 448 -11.23 -0.71 -22.16
CA GLN A 448 -11.05 0.69 -21.81
C GLN A 448 -11.41 0.97 -20.35
N VAL A 449 -12.48 0.37 -19.81
CA VAL A 449 -12.81 0.47 -18.37
C VAL A 449 -11.67 -0.07 -17.50
N LEU A 450 -11.01 -1.16 -17.92
CA LEU A 450 -9.96 -1.77 -17.11
C LEU A 450 -8.59 -1.11 -17.27
N VAL A 451 -8.23 -0.61 -18.46
CA VAL A 451 -6.94 0.08 -18.68
C VAL A 451 -6.98 1.56 -18.27
N TYR A 452 -8.14 2.19 -18.44
CA TYR A 452 -8.39 3.60 -18.11
C TYR A 452 -9.43 3.73 -16.99
N THR A 453 -9.33 2.87 -15.97
CA THR A 453 -10.27 2.78 -14.84
C THR A 453 -10.56 4.12 -14.18
N ARG A 454 -9.56 4.98 -14.01
CA ARG A 454 -9.77 6.35 -13.47
C ARG A 454 -10.73 7.17 -14.33
N LEU A 455 -10.59 7.13 -15.66
CA LEU A 455 -11.51 7.84 -16.57
C LEU A 455 -12.92 7.23 -16.60
N ALA A 456 -13.03 5.90 -16.50
CA ALA A 456 -14.33 5.24 -16.40
C ALA A 456 -15.03 5.53 -15.06
N ALA A 457 -14.25 5.61 -13.97
CA ALA A 457 -14.73 6.00 -12.65
C ALA A 457 -15.19 7.47 -12.65
N ASP A 458 -14.40 8.38 -13.21
CA ASP A 458 -14.75 9.79 -13.39
C ASP A 458 -16.16 9.94 -14.02
N ALA A 459 -16.47 9.14 -15.05
CA ALA A 459 -17.75 9.16 -15.76
C ALA A 459 -18.96 8.73 -14.91
N VAL A 460 -18.76 7.94 -13.84
CA VAL A 460 -19.83 7.55 -12.92
C VAL A 460 -19.84 8.39 -11.64
N GLN A 461 -18.96 9.38 -11.51
CA GLN A 461 -18.92 10.37 -10.40
C GLN A 461 -18.91 9.75 -8.99
N PRO A 462 -17.89 8.96 -8.60
CA PRO A 462 -17.68 8.50 -7.23
C PRO A 462 -17.22 9.64 -6.30
N THR A 463 -17.07 9.34 -5.02
CA THR A 463 -16.58 10.32 -4.03
C THR A 463 -15.06 10.44 -4.10
N LYS A 464 -14.56 11.67 -4.20
CA LYS A 464 -13.13 12.00 -4.18
C LYS A 464 -12.57 11.92 -2.77
N MET A 465 -11.64 11.01 -2.55
CA MET A 465 -11.10 10.69 -1.23
C MET A 465 -9.77 11.40 -0.93
N ASP A 466 -9.41 11.48 0.34
CA ASP A 466 -8.11 11.97 0.80
C ASP A 466 -7.05 10.86 0.79
N ARG A 467 -6.55 10.52 -0.41
CA ARG A 467 -5.48 9.52 -0.63
C ARG A 467 -5.77 8.17 0.07
N PRO A 468 -6.69 7.36 -0.47
CA PRO A 468 -6.89 5.99 0.03
C PRO A 468 -5.63 5.16 -0.16
N GLU A 469 -4.93 4.91 0.93
CA GLU A 469 -3.84 3.94 1.01
C GLU A 469 -4.47 2.57 1.35
N ASP A 470 -4.07 1.91 2.44
CA ASP A 470 -4.44 0.51 2.65
C ASP A 470 -5.92 0.33 3.01
N VAL A 471 -6.51 -0.76 2.51
CA VAL A 471 -7.90 -1.12 2.72
C VAL A 471 -7.99 -2.54 3.24
N GLN A 472 -8.27 -2.68 4.54
CA GLN A 472 -8.17 -3.96 5.23
C GLN A 472 -9.55 -4.44 5.74
N PRO A 473 -10.12 -5.54 5.19
CA PRO A 473 -11.28 -6.21 5.78
C PRO A 473 -10.93 -6.92 7.09
N ASN A 474 -11.68 -6.65 8.15
CA ASN A 474 -11.56 -7.33 9.42
C ASN A 474 -12.37 -8.63 9.43
N LEU A 475 -11.67 -9.75 9.41
CA LEU A 475 -12.29 -11.09 9.35
C LEU A 475 -13.02 -11.50 10.64
N VAL A 476 -12.84 -10.77 11.76
CA VAL A 476 -13.50 -11.03 13.04
C VAL A 476 -14.87 -10.35 13.10
N ASN A 477 -14.94 -9.06 12.76
CA ASN A 477 -16.18 -8.28 12.90
C ASN A 477 -16.97 -8.14 11.58
N GLY A 478 -16.32 -8.34 10.42
CA GLY A 478 -16.89 -8.23 9.07
C GLY A 478 -16.98 -6.79 8.53
N ARG A 479 -16.27 -5.83 9.13
CA ARG A 479 -16.14 -4.43 8.68
C ARG A 479 -14.89 -4.27 7.82
N VAL A 480 -14.81 -3.16 7.09
CA VAL A 480 -13.65 -2.81 6.25
C VAL A 480 -13.10 -1.47 6.73
N TYR A 481 -11.79 -1.33 6.77
CA TYR A 481 -11.12 -0.14 7.27
C TYR A 481 -10.25 0.44 6.15
N VAL A 482 -10.35 1.76 5.93
CA VAL A 482 -9.62 2.48 4.88
C VAL A 482 -8.73 3.51 5.55
N ALA A 483 -7.44 3.46 5.25
CA ALA A 483 -6.51 4.53 5.61
C ALA A 483 -6.59 5.65 4.57
N CYS A 484 -6.92 6.86 5.01
CA CYS A 484 -6.89 8.05 4.18
C CYS A 484 -5.77 8.95 4.71
N THR A 485 -4.59 8.89 4.09
CA THR A 485 -3.36 9.39 4.72
C THR A 485 -3.30 10.90 4.87
N ASN A 486 -3.70 11.66 3.83
CA ASN A 486 -3.77 13.12 3.85
C ASN A 486 -4.27 13.67 2.50
N ASN A 487 -4.69 14.94 2.51
CA ASN A 487 -4.92 15.73 1.30
C ASN A 487 -4.84 17.23 1.62
N THR A 488 -3.64 17.80 1.46
CA THR A 488 -3.45 19.23 1.70
C THR A 488 -4.08 20.13 0.64
N ASP A 489 -4.60 19.58 -0.46
CA ASP A 489 -5.33 20.34 -1.48
C ASP A 489 -6.83 20.46 -1.20
N ARG A 490 -7.37 19.67 -0.27
CA ARG A 490 -8.76 19.71 0.14
C ARG A 490 -9.15 21.14 0.53
N GLY A 491 -10.15 21.71 -0.14
CA GLY A 491 -10.64 23.08 0.09
C GLY A 491 -9.73 24.22 -0.38
N LYS A 492 -8.63 23.95 -1.11
CA LYS A 492 -7.94 25.00 -1.86
C LYS A 492 -8.84 25.55 -2.97
N THR A 493 -8.57 26.77 -3.44
CA THR A 493 -9.32 27.39 -4.55
C THR A 493 -9.38 26.46 -5.76
N GLY A 494 -10.59 26.20 -6.27
CA GLY A 494 -10.83 25.31 -7.41
C GLY A 494 -10.73 23.81 -7.07
N LYS A 495 -10.64 23.44 -5.79
CA LYS A 495 -10.67 22.05 -5.31
C LYS A 495 -11.90 21.81 -4.43
N GLU A 496 -12.32 20.55 -4.35
CA GLU A 496 -13.47 20.14 -3.53
C GLU A 496 -13.20 20.52 -2.06
N GLY A 497 -14.21 21.10 -1.40
CA GLY A 497 -14.17 21.45 0.03
C GLY A 497 -14.19 20.23 0.94
N ALA A 498 -14.19 20.49 2.25
CA ALA A 498 -14.45 19.44 3.23
C ALA A 498 -15.85 18.85 3.03
N THR A 499 -15.96 17.53 3.15
CA THR A 499 -17.20 16.75 3.14
C THR A 499 -17.19 15.82 4.34
N GLU A 500 -18.30 15.23 4.76
CA GLU A 500 -18.28 14.31 5.91
C GLU A 500 -17.28 13.15 5.79
N PRO A 501 -17.15 12.43 4.63
CA PRO A 501 -16.12 11.41 4.49
C PRO A 501 -14.70 11.97 4.39
N ASN A 502 -14.53 13.28 4.17
CA ASN A 502 -13.22 13.96 4.07
C ASN A 502 -13.30 15.32 4.81
N PRO A 503 -13.32 15.31 6.17
CA PRO A 503 -13.92 16.40 6.96
C PRO A 503 -13.03 17.62 7.16
N ARG A 504 -11.82 17.64 6.61
CA ARG A 504 -10.83 18.69 6.89
C ARG A 504 -10.29 19.36 5.64
N THR A 505 -10.44 20.68 5.57
CA THR A 505 -9.65 21.51 4.64
C THR A 505 -8.17 21.40 4.95
N ALA A 506 -7.33 21.39 3.92
CA ALA A 506 -5.89 21.24 4.01
C ALA A 506 -5.48 20.08 4.94
N ASN A 507 -6.16 18.94 4.81
CA ASN A 507 -5.98 17.77 5.66
C ASN A 507 -4.52 17.29 5.59
N LYS A 508 -3.75 17.56 6.64
CA LYS A 508 -2.36 17.12 6.75
C LYS A 508 -2.19 15.85 7.57
N ASP A 509 -3.22 15.42 8.30
CA ASP A 509 -3.07 14.36 9.30
C ASP A 509 -3.82 13.07 8.98
N GLY A 510 -4.76 13.09 8.03
CA GLY A 510 -5.47 11.88 7.60
C GLY A 510 -6.57 11.40 8.54
N HIS A 511 -7.22 10.30 8.18
CA HIS A 511 -8.33 9.72 8.94
C HIS A 511 -8.49 8.23 8.59
N ILE A 512 -9.27 7.51 9.40
CA ILE A 512 -9.64 6.11 9.14
C ILE A 512 -11.14 6.02 8.91
N VAL A 513 -11.56 5.53 7.75
CA VAL A 513 -12.96 5.23 7.45
C VAL A 513 -13.26 3.78 7.87
N GLU A 514 -14.34 3.55 8.61
CA GLU A 514 -14.90 2.23 8.89
C GLU A 514 -16.15 2.01 8.03
N ILE A 515 -16.10 1.05 7.11
CA ILE A 515 -17.21 0.65 6.25
C ILE A 515 -17.87 -0.61 6.81
N LYS A 516 -19.21 -0.60 6.87
CA LYS A 516 -20.05 -1.69 7.33
C LYS A 516 -20.92 -2.17 6.16
N PRO A 517 -20.53 -3.26 5.48
CA PRO A 517 -21.36 -3.83 4.42
C PRO A 517 -22.76 -4.18 4.93
N THR A 518 -23.79 -3.81 4.17
CA THR A 518 -25.19 -4.08 4.54
C THR A 518 -25.38 -5.57 4.79
N LYS A 519 -25.97 -5.96 5.93
CA LYS A 519 -26.16 -7.37 6.35
C LYS A 519 -24.85 -8.19 6.45
N LYS A 520 -23.69 -7.54 6.55
CA LYS A 520 -22.36 -8.17 6.46
C LYS A 520 -22.20 -8.99 5.17
N ASP A 521 -22.75 -8.48 4.07
CA ASP A 521 -22.59 -9.05 2.73
C ASP A 521 -21.64 -8.17 1.92
N HIS A 522 -20.44 -8.67 1.70
CA HIS A 522 -19.38 -7.93 1.00
C HIS A 522 -19.64 -7.81 -0.51
N THR A 523 -20.59 -8.59 -1.07
CA THR A 523 -21.02 -8.48 -2.47
C THR A 523 -22.14 -7.44 -2.65
N GLY A 524 -22.82 -7.08 -1.56
CA GLY A 524 -23.94 -6.14 -1.56
C GLY A 524 -23.57 -4.77 -2.10
N ARG A 525 -24.51 -4.08 -2.77
CA ARG A 525 -24.26 -2.78 -3.40
C ARG A 525 -24.17 -1.61 -2.43
N THR A 526 -24.62 -1.77 -1.19
CA THR A 526 -24.77 -0.67 -0.23
C THR A 526 -24.03 -0.94 1.07
N PHE A 527 -23.60 0.11 1.74
CA PHE A 527 -22.95 0.06 3.03
C PHE A 527 -23.35 1.27 3.88
N SER A 528 -23.13 1.17 5.19
CA SER A 528 -23.01 2.34 6.05
C SER A 528 -21.54 2.56 6.40
N TRP A 529 -21.17 3.76 6.81
CA TRP A 529 -19.79 4.09 7.17
C TRP A 529 -19.74 5.10 8.32
N ASP A 530 -18.62 5.13 9.05
CA ASP A 530 -18.26 6.20 9.99
C ASP A 530 -16.76 6.47 9.93
N LEU A 531 -16.31 7.66 10.35
CA LEU A 531 -14.91 7.91 10.61
C LEU A 531 -14.52 7.36 11.98
N LEU A 532 -13.79 6.24 12.00
CA LEU A 532 -13.26 5.67 13.25
C LEU A 532 -12.30 6.66 13.92
N LEU A 533 -11.39 7.24 13.14
CA LEU A 533 -10.39 8.20 13.60
C LEU A 533 -10.36 9.42 12.68
N ILE A 534 -10.28 10.61 13.26
CA ILE A 534 -9.75 11.81 12.59
C ILE A 534 -8.42 12.12 13.29
N CYS A 535 -7.32 11.80 12.61
CA CYS A 535 -5.98 11.77 13.19
C CYS A 535 -5.43 13.18 13.46
N GLY A 536 -4.49 13.27 14.39
CA GLY A 536 -3.80 14.50 14.75
C GLY A 536 -3.30 14.47 16.20
N GLN A 537 -2.98 15.66 16.71
CA GLN A 537 -2.59 15.85 18.09
C GLN A 537 -3.81 15.70 19.02
N PRO A 538 -3.79 14.81 20.03
CA PRO A 538 -4.92 14.64 20.94
C PRO A 538 -5.26 15.93 21.67
N GLY A 539 -6.56 16.22 21.75
CA GLY A 539 -7.07 17.43 22.41
C GLY A 539 -7.06 18.69 21.54
N THR A 540 -6.59 18.63 20.29
CA THR A 540 -6.78 19.74 19.34
C THR A 540 -8.13 19.62 18.62
N ALA A 541 -8.72 20.77 18.26
CA ALA A 541 -9.94 20.80 17.46
C ALA A 541 -9.77 20.02 16.14
N GLY A 542 -10.84 19.35 15.70
CA GLY A 542 -10.82 18.56 14.47
C GLY A 542 -10.06 17.23 14.59
N THR A 543 -9.93 16.69 15.81
CA THR A 543 -9.50 15.30 16.05
C THR A 543 -10.64 14.49 16.65
N TYR A 544 -10.70 13.20 16.33
CA TYR A 544 -11.72 12.27 16.81
C TYR A 544 -11.13 10.88 16.96
N PHE A 545 -11.46 10.20 18.06
CA PHE A 545 -10.88 8.91 18.42
C PHE A 545 -11.99 7.91 18.76
N GLY A 546 -12.95 7.70 17.85
CA GLY A 546 -14.03 6.71 18.00
C GLY A 546 -14.91 6.88 19.24
N GLY A 547 -14.99 8.11 19.78
CA GLY A 547 -15.68 8.43 21.04
C GLY A 547 -14.88 8.16 22.32
N TYR A 548 -13.63 7.70 22.22
CA TYR A 548 -12.78 7.50 23.39
C TYR A 548 -12.34 8.83 24.00
N THR A 549 -12.59 9.00 25.30
CA THR A 549 -12.28 10.24 26.04
C THR A 549 -11.05 10.11 26.95
N GLY A 550 -10.44 8.92 27.02
CA GLY A 550 -9.23 8.70 27.79
C GLY A 550 -7.95 9.08 27.04
N PRO A 551 -6.77 8.86 27.64
CA PRO A 551 -5.49 9.18 27.01
C PRO A 551 -5.22 8.31 25.76
N VAL A 552 -4.81 8.96 24.68
CA VAL A 552 -4.40 8.35 23.42
C VAL A 552 -3.04 8.88 22.97
N SER A 553 -2.33 8.11 22.15
CA SER A 553 -1.12 8.57 21.46
C SER A 553 -1.46 9.52 20.30
N PRO A 554 -0.64 10.54 20.01
CA PRO A 554 -0.75 11.28 18.75
C PRO A 554 -0.48 10.35 17.56
N ILE A 555 -1.26 10.50 16.50
CA ILE A 555 -1.17 9.72 15.27
C ILE A 555 -1.52 10.64 14.11
N SER A 556 -0.84 10.47 12.98
CA SER A 556 -1.04 11.25 11.76
C SER A 556 -0.57 10.42 10.57
N CYS A 557 -1.09 10.73 9.37
CA CYS A 557 -0.81 10.02 8.13
C CYS A 557 -0.89 8.49 8.27
N PRO A 558 -2.08 7.95 8.66
CA PRO A 558 -2.27 6.52 8.68
C PRO A 558 -2.10 5.95 7.27
N ASP A 559 -1.35 4.87 7.18
CA ASP A 559 -0.99 4.18 5.94
C ASP A 559 -1.43 2.71 6.05
N ASN A 560 -0.51 1.75 6.23
CA ASN A 560 -0.88 0.34 6.20
C ASN A 560 -1.72 -0.12 7.42
N LEU A 561 -2.59 -1.11 7.21
CA LEU A 561 -3.54 -1.62 8.20
C LEU A 561 -3.42 -3.15 8.39
N ALA A 562 -3.43 -3.59 9.64
CA ALA A 562 -3.47 -5.00 10.00
C ALA A 562 -4.40 -5.28 11.18
N PHE A 563 -4.80 -6.55 11.34
CA PHE A 563 -5.58 -7.01 12.48
C PHE A 563 -4.82 -8.08 13.26
N ASP A 564 -4.93 -8.02 14.60
CA ASP A 564 -4.50 -9.14 15.45
C ASP A 564 -5.58 -10.23 15.56
N SER A 565 -5.28 -11.34 16.24
CA SER A 565 -6.20 -12.49 16.31
C SER A 565 -7.51 -12.21 17.06
N VAL A 566 -7.61 -11.09 17.79
CA VAL A 566 -8.87 -10.64 18.43
C VAL A 566 -9.61 -9.59 17.62
N GLY A 567 -9.04 -9.16 16.48
CA GLY A 567 -9.63 -8.19 15.59
C GLY A 567 -9.43 -6.74 16.04
N ASP A 568 -8.47 -6.43 16.92
CA ASP A 568 -8.06 -5.04 17.16
C ASP A 568 -7.24 -4.55 15.96
N LEU A 569 -7.40 -3.27 15.60
CA LEU A 569 -6.73 -2.66 14.45
C LEU A 569 -5.31 -2.25 14.82
N TRP A 570 -4.38 -2.44 13.89
CA TRP A 570 -3.01 -1.95 13.94
C TRP A 570 -2.76 -1.06 12.72
N ILE A 571 -2.20 0.13 12.98
CA ILE A 571 -2.04 1.19 11.99
C ILE A 571 -0.57 1.58 11.93
N SER A 572 0.01 1.46 10.75
CA SER A 572 1.30 2.02 10.37
C SER A 572 1.13 3.48 9.93
N THR A 573 2.21 4.27 9.99
CA THR A 573 2.17 5.67 9.55
C THR A 573 3.32 5.99 8.61
N ASP A 574 3.04 6.87 7.66
CA ASP A 574 4.01 7.53 6.78
C ASP A 574 3.75 9.03 6.70
N GLY A 575 4.61 9.84 7.33
CA GLY A 575 4.57 11.29 7.24
C GLY A 575 4.26 12.00 8.56
N MET A 576 4.22 11.27 9.68
CA MET A 576 4.22 11.89 11.01
C MET A 576 5.37 12.91 11.23
N PRO A 577 6.59 12.72 10.69
CA PRO A 577 7.66 13.71 10.81
C PRO A 577 7.27 15.09 10.27
N SER A 578 6.49 15.09 9.19
CA SER A 578 6.02 16.30 8.52
C SER A 578 4.86 16.96 9.25
N ALA A 579 3.90 16.13 9.70
CA ALA A 579 2.63 16.59 10.23
C ALA A 579 2.68 16.94 11.72
N LEU A 580 3.48 16.20 12.49
CA LEU A 580 3.56 16.30 13.96
C LEU A 580 4.99 16.42 14.50
N THR A 581 6.02 16.37 13.66
CA THR A 581 7.45 16.40 14.08
C THR A 581 7.87 15.22 14.96
N LEU A 582 7.22 14.09 14.78
CA LEU A 582 7.45 12.83 15.48
C LEU A 582 7.86 11.76 14.47
N ASN A 583 8.67 10.77 14.86
CA ASN A 583 8.93 9.61 14.02
C ASN A 583 7.62 8.86 13.72
N ASP A 584 7.56 8.24 12.55
CA ASP A 584 6.53 7.27 12.20
C ASP A 584 6.56 6.04 13.12
N GLY A 585 5.46 5.30 13.14
CA GLY A 585 5.34 4.16 14.03
C GLY A 585 4.16 3.24 13.78
N LEU A 586 4.05 2.23 14.65
CA LEU A 586 2.93 1.29 14.66
C LEU A 586 2.05 1.56 15.88
N PHE A 587 0.74 1.65 15.65
CA PHE A 587 -0.27 1.99 16.66
C PHE A 587 -1.31 0.89 16.75
N LYS A 588 -1.79 0.59 17.97
CA LYS A 588 -2.94 -0.28 18.18
C LYS A 588 -4.19 0.53 18.52
N VAL A 589 -5.32 0.18 17.92
CA VAL A 589 -6.63 0.77 18.15
C VAL A 589 -7.61 -0.31 18.58
N ASP A 590 -8.22 -0.13 19.76
CA ASP A 590 -9.32 -1.00 20.21
C ASP A 590 -10.59 -0.63 19.40
N LEU A 591 -11.30 -1.62 18.84
CA LEU A 591 -12.44 -1.36 17.93
C LEU A 591 -13.83 -1.46 18.57
N GLU A 592 -13.91 -2.08 19.75
CA GLU A 592 -15.17 -2.46 20.38
C GLU A 592 -15.21 -2.09 21.89
N GLY A 593 -16.43 -1.99 22.41
CA GLY A 593 -16.71 -1.72 23.82
C GLY A 593 -16.23 -0.34 24.29
N LYS A 594 -16.07 -0.17 25.61
CA LYS A 594 -15.74 1.12 26.25
C LYS A 594 -14.39 1.73 25.86
N ASN A 595 -13.54 0.97 25.16
CA ASN A 595 -12.24 1.43 24.69
C ASN A 595 -12.24 1.71 23.17
N ARG A 596 -13.37 1.60 22.45
CA ARG A 596 -13.42 1.87 21.01
C ARG A 596 -12.74 3.20 20.70
N GLY A 597 -11.78 3.17 19.77
CA GLY A 597 -10.99 4.33 19.34
C GLY A 597 -9.79 4.65 20.23
N ARG A 598 -9.49 3.85 21.26
CA ARG A 598 -8.28 4.02 22.08
C ARG A 598 -7.01 3.70 21.29
N VAL A 599 -6.31 4.74 20.86
CA VAL A 599 -5.02 4.65 20.15
C VAL A 599 -3.85 4.55 21.12
N ARG A 600 -2.95 3.59 20.90
CA ARG A 600 -1.71 3.40 21.68
C ARG A 600 -0.54 3.09 20.76
N GLN A 601 0.49 3.92 20.78
CA GLN A 601 1.74 3.68 20.04
C GLN A 601 2.48 2.48 20.61
N PHE A 602 2.77 1.50 19.76
CA PHE A 602 3.52 0.29 20.10
C PHE A 602 5.01 0.46 19.78
N LEU A 603 5.37 0.92 18.59
CA LEU A 603 6.77 1.18 18.22
C LEU A 603 6.91 2.49 17.45
N ALA A 604 8.13 3.03 17.41
CA ALA A 604 8.56 4.11 16.53
C ALA A 604 9.79 3.66 15.74
N VAL A 605 9.83 3.97 14.44
CA VAL A 605 10.97 3.68 13.56
C VAL A 605 12.05 4.77 13.66
N PRO A 606 13.27 4.54 13.14
CA PRO A 606 14.35 5.53 13.15
C PRO A 606 14.06 6.77 12.30
N ALA A 607 14.91 7.79 12.43
CA ALA A 607 14.79 9.05 11.71
C ALA A 607 14.76 8.85 10.19
N GLY A 608 13.82 9.54 9.54
CA GLY A 608 13.63 9.50 8.10
C GLY A 608 13.16 8.14 7.55
N ALA A 609 12.75 7.20 8.41
CA ALA A 609 12.06 5.99 8.00
C ALA A 609 10.54 6.15 8.16
N GLU A 610 9.79 5.39 7.39
CA GLU A 610 8.38 5.09 7.68
C GLU A 610 8.22 3.65 8.22
N THR A 611 7.03 3.34 8.74
CA THR A 611 6.69 2.00 9.23
C THR A 611 5.73 1.33 8.26
N CYS A 612 6.16 0.31 7.51
CA CYS A 612 5.31 -0.41 6.58
C CYS A 612 5.01 -1.85 7.04
N GLY A 613 4.09 -2.51 6.34
CA GLY A 613 3.86 -3.96 6.40
C GLY A 613 3.70 -4.52 7.83
N PRO A 614 2.76 -4.03 8.66
CA PRO A 614 2.60 -4.56 10.00
C PRO A 614 2.03 -5.98 10.00
N VAL A 615 2.70 -6.92 10.68
CA VAL A 615 2.20 -8.30 10.86
C VAL A 615 2.10 -8.61 12.36
N VAL A 616 0.94 -9.06 12.82
CA VAL A 616 0.69 -9.29 14.25
C VAL A 616 0.40 -10.77 14.55
N HIS A 617 1.44 -11.50 14.92
CA HIS A 617 1.35 -12.88 15.43
C HIS A 617 1.24 -12.89 16.96
N ASP A 618 0.14 -12.34 17.46
CA ASP A 618 -0.12 -12.16 18.90
C ASP A 618 -0.12 -13.48 19.71
N GLN A 619 -0.48 -14.59 19.06
CA GLN A 619 -0.47 -15.94 19.63
C GLN A 619 0.90 -16.35 20.19
N ASP A 620 1.96 -16.08 19.42
CA ASP A 620 3.32 -16.37 19.82
C ASP A 620 4.06 -15.16 20.40
N GLY A 621 3.41 -13.99 20.38
CA GLY A 621 3.90 -12.76 20.97
C GLY A 621 4.89 -12.00 20.09
N SER A 622 4.80 -12.18 18.77
CA SER A 622 5.62 -11.49 17.77
C SER A 622 4.82 -10.43 17.03
N VAL A 623 5.44 -9.27 16.82
CA VAL A 623 4.97 -8.22 15.92
C VAL A 623 6.08 -7.96 14.92
N PHE A 624 5.76 -7.78 13.66
CA PHE A 624 6.73 -7.50 12.60
C PHE A 624 6.38 -6.19 11.92
N VAL A 625 7.41 -5.48 11.47
CA VAL A 625 7.27 -4.33 10.59
C VAL A 625 8.38 -4.34 9.56
N ALA A 626 8.08 -3.81 8.39
CA ALA A 626 9.05 -3.31 7.45
C ALA A 626 9.46 -1.89 7.87
N VAL A 627 10.75 -1.66 8.07
CA VAL A 627 11.32 -0.32 8.23
C VAL A 627 11.82 0.12 6.87
N GLN A 628 11.12 1.07 6.26
CA GLN A 628 11.39 1.54 4.89
C GLN A 628 12.25 2.82 4.93
N HIS A 629 13.16 2.96 3.96
CA HIS A 629 13.99 4.15 3.68
C HIS A 629 14.62 4.93 4.87
N PRO A 630 15.20 4.30 5.91
CA PRO A 630 15.81 5.04 7.02
C PRO A 630 16.84 6.07 6.55
N GLY A 631 16.78 7.29 7.09
CA GLY A 631 17.70 8.37 6.75
C GLY A 631 17.63 8.86 5.31
N GLU A 632 16.46 8.78 4.65
CA GLU A 632 16.25 9.11 3.23
C GLU A 632 16.83 10.47 2.79
N GLU A 633 16.83 11.48 3.68
CA GLU A 633 17.33 12.84 3.43
C GLU A 633 18.86 12.94 3.51
N GLY A 634 19.53 11.82 3.79
CA GLY A 634 20.98 11.73 3.84
C GLY A 634 21.65 11.75 2.47
N THR A 635 22.97 11.64 2.51
CA THR A 635 23.79 11.38 1.33
C THR A 635 24.75 10.25 1.67
N TRP A 636 25.34 9.63 0.64
CA TRP A 636 26.39 8.62 0.83
C TRP A 636 27.48 9.06 1.83
N ALA A 637 27.94 10.31 1.74
CA ALA A 637 29.01 10.84 2.60
C ALA A 637 28.53 11.28 3.99
N VAL A 638 27.24 11.61 4.13
CA VAL A 638 26.63 12.12 5.36
C VAL A 638 25.28 11.42 5.54
N PRO A 639 25.28 10.14 5.98
CA PRO A 639 24.04 9.42 6.27
C PRO A 639 23.32 10.07 7.46
N GLN A 640 21.99 10.08 7.43
CA GLN A 640 21.16 10.60 8.53
C GLN A 640 20.64 9.50 9.46
N SER A 641 20.73 8.25 9.03
CA SER A 641 20.45 7.08 9.85
C SER A 641 21.57 6.05 9.70
N HIS A 642 21.84 5.33 10.78
CA HIS A 642 22.74 4.19 10.80
C HIS A 642 22.01 2.86 11.07
N PHE A 643 20.67 2.87 11.03
CA PHE A 643 19.86 1.66 11.17
C PHE A 643 20.14 0.68 10.02
N PRO A 644 20.13 -0.64 10.27
CA PRO A 644 19.93 -1.32 11.55
C PRO A 644 21.24 -1.72 12.23
N ASP A 645 22.38 -1.52 11.54
CA ASP A 645 23.68 -2.07 11.93
C ASP A 645 24.33 -1.20 13.02
N TYR A 646 24.03 0.09 13.05
CA TYR A 646 24.54 1.07 14.00
C TYR A 646 26.06 0.99 14.17
N VAL A 647 26.77 0.85 13.05
CA VAL A 647 28.24 0.79 13.03
C VAL A 647 28.78 2.09 13.65
N PRO A 648 29.57 2.01 14.73
CA PRO A 648 30.07 3.21 15.40
C PRO A 648 30.93 4.05 14.47
N ALA A 649 30.74 5.37 14.52
CA ALA A 649 31.55 6.32 13.74
C ALA A 649 33.06 6.09 13.96
N GLY A 650 33.83 6.11 12.87
CA GLY A 650 35.27 5.89 12.89
C GLY A 650 35.71 4.42 13.03
N THR A 651 34.78 3.46 12.96
CA THR A 651 35.09 2.02 12.96
C THR A 651 34.88 1.40 11.58
N THR A 652 35.61 0.33 11.29
CA THR A 652 35.39 -0.47 10.08
C THR A 652 34.17 -1.36 10.27
N ALA A 653 33.21 -1.29 9.35
CA ALA A 653 32.06 -2.18 9.34
C ALA A 653 32.51 -3.65 9.22
N LYS A 654 31.83 -4.55 9.93
CA LYS A 654 32.07 -5.99 9.77
C LYS A 654 31.59 -6.44 8.38
N PRO A 655 32.08 -7.56 7.85
CA PRO A 655 31.59 -8.09 6.58
C PRO A 655 30.06 -8.25 6.58
N GLY A 656 29.39 -7.59 5.64
CA GLY A 656 27.93 -7.61 5.49
C GLY A 656 27.17 -6.57 6.34
N ASP A 657 27.87 -5.79 7.18
CA ASP A 657 27.30 -4.62 7.85
C ASP A 657 27.61 -3.35 7.03
N PHE A 658 26.78 -2.32 7.22
CA PHE A 658 26.95 -1.02 6.57
C PHE A 658 26.95 0.10 7.61
N ALA A 659 27.85 1.06 7.44
CA ALA A 659 27.86 2.28 8.26
C ALA A 659 26.81 3.32 7.80
N GLY A 660 26.10 3.06 6.71
CA GLY A 660 24.93 3.82 6.28
C GLY A 660 23.63 3.06 6.51
N PRO A 661 22.50 3.64 6.10
CA PRO A 661 21.18 3.08 6.36
C PRO A 661 20.88 1.86 5.48
N ARG A 662 20.12 0.91 6.03
CA ARG A 662 19.52 -0.20 5.27
C ARG A 662 18.06 -0.39 5.68
N PRO A 663 17.11 -0.35 4.73
CA PRO A 663 15.77 -0.87 4.96
C PRO A 663 15.85 -2.31 5.49
N ALA A 664 15.00 -2.66 6.45
CA ALA A 664 15.01 -3.99 7.04
C ALA A 664 13.63 -4.43 7.54
N VAL A 665 13.42 -5.75 7.57
CA VAL A 665 12.31 -6.37 8.27
C VAL A 665 12.73 -6.65 9.71
N VAL A 666 11.92 -6.19 10.67
CA VAL A 666 12.19 -6.32 12.10
C VAL A 666 11.13 -7.16 12.78
N GLN A 667 11.55 -8.03 13.71
CA GLN A 667 10.69 -8.71 14.65
C GLN A 667 10.78 -8.08 16.03
N VAL A 668 9.64 -7.80 16.64
CA VAL A 668 9.49 -7.30 18.01
C VAL A 668 8.87 -8.40 18.88
N THR A 669 9.53 -8.75 19.97
CA THR A 669 9.05 -9.78 20.92
C THR A 669 9.26 -9.35 22.38
N LYS A 670 8.54 -9.98 23.32
CA LYS A 670 8.74 -9.73 24.75
C LYS A 670 10.13 -10.19 25.20
N LYS A 671 10.84 -9.36 25.97
CA LYS A 671 12.02 -9.76 26.74
C LYS A 671 11.59 -10.89 27.68
N ARG A 672 12.34 -11.99 27.69
CA ARG A 672 12.17 -12.99 28.74
C ARG A 672 12.65 -12.39 30.05
N ARG A 673 11.89 -12.65 31.11
CA ARG A 673 12.40 -12.45 32.47
C ARG A 673 13.52 -13.44 32.74
#